data_AF-A0A1C5FLZ0-F1
#
_entry.id   AF-A0A1C5FLZ0-F1
#
_cell.length_a   1.000
_cell.length_b   1.000
_cell.length_c   1.000
_cell.angle_alpha   90.00
_cell.angle_beta   90.00
_cell.angle_gamma   90.00
#
_symmetry.space_group_name_H-M   'P 1'
#
loop_
_entity.id
_entity.type
_entity.pdbx_description
1 polymer ?
#
loop_
_entity_poly.entity_id
_entity_poly.type
_entity_poly.pdbx_seq_one_letter_code
_entity_poly.pdbx_strand_id
1 'polypeptide(L)'
;LWLVQRITDDGGVAYNFPLVFRLRGTLDLAALRAALRDVTGRHEALRTRFEEYEGEPYQRIVPAEEADPSFTVIDCAEQDLSARIEEAQRRPFDLSTELPLRAEVLRLGPADQVVALVLHHITTDEWSDRPFLADLGLAYEARAVGRASEWERDLPVQYADYTLWQNRLLDEVGERQLAYWTETLRDLPEKLELPLDRERPDRFTGRAGVVRAELPAGTGSALRELSGAQGVSLFMLFQAATATLLHRLGAGDDIPLGVPIAGRTDSALDDLVGFFVNTLVLRTDLSGDPAFTELLSRVRESTLAAFEHQDLPFDRVVEAVNPARAAGRNPLFQVMIGYHYRPDGDPELFGLDTEWFDMDTGMAKFDLDFTFVDHGDDRPLTLLLEYAADLVDPRTADGLVERLVALLEQIVRSPGQPVGALRILTDAEARDALTTWNDTGRPVEARTVPELFAETVRARPDATALVTSGGRLTFAQLAARAADITRALLRRGAAPETVIGLALPRDEMVPAILGVLASGAAYLPLDPEYPAHRLEFMLSDAAPRCVLTTAALAPKLPDGHELVLLESLGEELRENLGEEEPDGTGQIPPDPASAAYIIFTSGSTGVPKGVVGTHRGLSNLFGSHREDLIEPAERAAERSAERSEARSALRALHAASFSFDGSWEPMLWLLAGHELHVVDEATMTDPAALLGHLAAERMDFVDVTPTYLRELTHHGFLEPGGYVPGVVAVGGEATPAPVWERLRALPGTMVHDLYGPTECAVDAYGWHGETDGRTWAGPLANTRAHVLDAMLRPVPAGVAGELYLAGEGLARGYLNRPALTAERFTADPFGPPGSRMYRTGDLARRRADGTLEFLGRADDQVKLRGLRIELGEIESLVAAHPAVATAAVIVREDTPGVPRLVGYVVPAPGHTPDPDELRSHTAATLPAYMVPAAFVTLEALPRTISGKLDRAALPAPDFSAGPAGRRPRTPAEEILCEQFAEALGVERVGIDDDFFALGGHSLLAMRLVAKARATLGAHLSLRTVFDAPTVARLATALAEESGGPRPALIALTAGERPERLPLSSAQQRLWG
;
A
#
# COMPACT_ATOMS: atom_id res chain seq x y z
N LEU A 1 -35.45 -7.10 2.48
CA LEU A 1 -35.75 -7.36 1.05
C LEU A 1 -36.49 -6.21 0.35
N TRP A 2 -37.70 -5.81 0.77
CA TRP A 2 -38.45 -4.71 0.13
C TRP A 2 -37.65 -3.39 0.01
N LEU A 3 -36.96 -3.00 1.09
CA LEU A 3 -36.11 -1.80 1.09
C LEU A 3 -34.96 -1.92 0.07
N VAL A 4 -34.31 -3.08 -0.01
CA VAL A 4 -33.22 -3.34 -0.95
C VAL A 4 -33.69 -3.15 -2.38
N GLN A 5 -34.85 -3.72 -2.73
CA GLN A 5 -35.45 -3.56 -4.06
C GLN A 5 -35.78 -2.10 -4.41
N ARG A 6 -36.14 -1.27 -3.42
CA ARG A 6 -36.45 0.16 -3.62
C ARG A 6 -35.22 1.03 -3.85
N ILE A 7 -34.06 0.61 -3.35
CA ILE A 7 -32.80 1.38 -3.43
C ILE A 7 -31.84 0.87 -4.50
N THR A 8 -32.09 -0.31 -5.07
CA THR A 8 -31.28 -0.88 -6.18
C THR A 8 -31.85 -0.53 -7.54
N ASP A 9 -31.02 0.01 -8.42
CA ASP A 9 -31.41 0.48 -9.76
C ASP A 9 -31.89 -0.62 -10.73
N ASP A 10 -31.60 -1.90 -10.42
CA ASP A 10 -31.98 -3.07 -11.23
C ASP A 10 -33.40 -3.61 -10.91
N GLY A 11 -34.08 -3.03 -9.91
CA GLY A 11 -35.38 -3.51 -9.44
C GLY A 11 -35.33 -4.80 -8.61
N GLY A 12 -34.16 -5.14 -8.03
CA GLY A 12 -34.00 -6.22 -7.05
C GLY A 12 -33.90 -7.62 -7.64
N VAL A 13 -33.38 -7.75 -8.86
CA VAL A 13 -33.33 -9.02 -9.61
C VAL A 13 -32.54 -10.11 -8.89
N ALA A 14 -31.54 -9.73 -8.08
CA ALA A 14 -30.79 -10.65 -7.22
C ALA A 14 -31.66 -11.45 -6.23
N TYR A 15 -32.91 -11.02 -6.00
CA TYR A 15 -33.89 -11.67 -5.12
C TYR A 15 -35.04 -12.33 -5.88
N ASN A 16 -34.90 -12.52 -7.19
CA ASN A 16 -35.74 -13.49 -7.89
C ASN A 16 -35.29 -14.91 -7.50
N PHE A 17 -36.26 -15.80 -7.32
CA PHE A 17 -36.07 -17.21 -6.98
C PHE A 17 -36.64 -18.08 -8.10
N PRO A 18 -35.85 -18.34 -9.16
CA PRO A 18 -36.31 -19.08 -10.33
C PRO A 18 -36.19 -20.60 -10.14
N LEU A 19 -37.27 -21.32 -10.38
CA LEU A 19 -37.30 -22.78 -10.54
C LEU A 19 -37.51 -23.08 -12.01
N VAL A 20 -36.44 -23.50 -12.70
CA VAL A 20 -36.45 -23.72 -14.16
C VAL A 20 -36.12 -25.16 -14.47
N PHE A 21 -36.98 -25.82 -15.24
CA PHE A 21 -36.83 -27.23 -15.59
C PHE A 21 -37.40 -27.53 -16.98
N ARG A 22 -36.72 -28.43 -17.72
CA ARG A 22 -37.19 -29.00 -18.98
C ARG A 22 -37.96 -30.29 -18.69
N LEU A 23 -39.13 -30.40 -19.30
CA LEU A 23 -40.00 -31.57 -19.20
C LEU A 23 -40.11 -32.24 -20.57
N ARG A 24 -39.78 -33.52 -20.64
CA ARG A 24 -39.96 -34.34 -21.85
C ARG A 24 -41.22 -35.20 -21.71
N GLY A 25 -42.17 -34.99 -22.62
CA GLY A 25 -43.49 -35.62 -22.63
C GLY A 25 -44.62 -34.60 -22.83
N THR A 26 -45.87 -35.06 -22.91
CA THR A 26 -47.03 -34.18 -23.13
C THR A 26 -47.45 -33.51 -21.82
N LEU A 27 -47.29 -32.19 -21.72
CA LEU A 27 -47.71 -31.37 -20.58
C LEU A 27 -49.11 -30.76 -20.83
N ASP A 28 -50.04 -30.94 -19.89
CA ASP A 28 -51.35 -30.27 -19.94
C ASP A 28 -51.23 -28.84 -19.38
N LEU A 29 -51.13 -27.87 -20.29
CA LEU A 29 -50.98 -26.45 -19.94
C LEU A 29 -52.21 -25.88 -19.20
N ALA A 30 -53.41 -26.39 -19.47
CA ALA A 30 -54.61 -25.94 -18.78
C ALA A 30 -54.63 -26.46 -17.34
N ALA A 31 -54.22 -27.72 -17.14
CA ALA A 31 -54.04 -28.30 -15.81
C ALA A 31 -52.96 -27.56 -15.02
N LEU A 32 -51.79 -27.26 -15.62
CA LEU A 32 -50.71 -26.52 -14.95
C LEU A 32 -51.13 -25.11 -14.54
N ARG A 33 -51.84 -24.37 -15.40
CA ARG A 33 -52.35 -23.04 -15.05
C ARG A 33 -53.38 -23.11 -13.92
N ALA A 34 -54.25 -24.12 -13.92
CA ALA A 34 -55.21 -24.32 -12.83
C ALA A 34 -54.53 -24.73 -11.52
N ALA A 35 -53.51 -25.58 -11.59
CA ALA A 35 -52.72 -26.01 -10.44
C ALA A 35 -51.98 -24.83 -9.79
N LEU A 36 -51.37 -23.95 -10.58
CA LEU A 36 -50.73 -22.74 -10.07
C LEU A 36 -51.71 -21.83 -9.31
N ARG A 37 -52.96 -21.68 -9.80
CA ARG A 37 -54.00 -20.94 -9.09
C ARG A 37 -54.38 -21.60 -7.77
N ASP A 38 -54.51 -22.93 -7.75
CA ASP A 38 -54.85 -23.66 -6.53
C ASP A 38 -53.77 -23.49 -5.46
N VAL A 39 -52.50 -23.62 -5.82
CA VAL A 39 -51.35 -23.43 -4.91
C VAL A 39 -51.25 -21.98 -4.43
N THR A 40 -51.43 -21.01 -5.34
CA THR A 40 -51.45 -19.57 -4.99
C THR A 40 -52.62 -19.24 -4.05
N GLY A 41 -53.77 -19.91 -4.21
CA GLY A 41 -54.92 -19.77 -3.33
C GLY A 41 -54.66 -20.35 -1.93
N ARG A 42 -53.97 -21.50 -1.86
CA ARG A 42 -53.63 -22.22 -0.62
C ARG A 42 -52.64 -21.47 0.27
N HIS A 43 -51.61 -20.85 -0.31
CA HIS A 43 -50.55 -20.15 0.42
C HIS A 43 -50.70 -18.64 0.34
N GLU A 44 -51.00 -17.99 1.47
CA GLU A 44 -51.20 -16.53 1.52
C GLU A 44 -50.01 -15.72 1.02
N ALA A 45 -48.78 -16.18 1.29
CA ALA A 45 -47.57 -15.51 0.84
C ALA A 45 -47.55 -15.31 -0.69
N LEU A 46 -47.95 -16.32 -1.46
CA LEU A 46 -47.94 -16.26 -2.93
C LEU A 46 -48.98 -15.31 -3.53
N ARG A 47 -50.01 -14.93 -2.76
CA ARG A 47 -51.05 -13.96 -3.13
C ARG A 47 -50.95 -12.64 -2.37
N THR A 48 -49.79 -12.32 -1.81
CA THR A 48 -49.56 -11.09 -1.04
C THR A 48 -48.86 -10.02 -1.89
N ARG A 49 -49.41 -8.80 -1.88
CA ARG A 49 -48.80 -7.59 -2.43
C ARG A 49 -48.25 -6.71 -1.33
N PHE A 50 -47.25 -5.89 -1.65
CA PHE A 50 -46.57 -5.00 -0.71
C PHE A 50 -46.86 -3.55 -1.10
N GLU A 51 -47.77 -2.93 -0.36
CA GLU A 51 -48.22 -1.55 -0.59
C GLU A 51 -47.66 -0.62 0.50
N GLU A 52 -47.74 0.68 0.27
CA GLU A 52 -47.29 1.70 1.23
C GLU A 52 -48.49 2.52 1.70
N TYR A 53 -48.59 2.74 3.01
CA TYR A 53 -49.61 3.60 3.62
C TYR A 53 -48.95 4.56 4.61
N GLU A 54 -49.10 5.87 4.38
CA GLU A 54 -48.49 6.93 5.21
C GLU A 54 -46.95 6.83 5.39
N GLY A 55 -46.24 6.28 4.40
CA GLY A 55 -44.78 6.11 4.46
C GLY A 55 -44.31 4.76 5.00
N GLU A 56 -45.23 3.90 5.46
CA GLU A 56 -44.93 2.59 6.02
C GLU A 56 -45.39 1.46 5.08
N PRO A 57 -44.54 0.44 4.81
CA PRO A 57 -44.93 -0.70 3.99
C PRO A 57 -45.85 -1.66 4.77
N TYR A 58 -46.85 -2.23 4.10
CA TYR A 58 -47.74 -3.24 4.67
C TYR A 58 -48.07 -4.35 3.67
N GLN A 59 -48.45 -5.52 4.22
CA GLN A 59 -48.85 -6.69 3.44
C GLN A 59 -50.35 -6.64 3.12
N ARG A 60 -50.69 -6.72 1.83
CA ARG A 60 -52.06 -6.85 1.35
C ARG A 60 -52.27 -8.23 0.73
N ILE A 61 -52.96 -9.07 1.48
CA ILE A 61 -53.31 -10.43 1.05
C ILE A 61 -54.51 -10.35 0.09
N VAL A 62 -54.31 -10.74 -1.17
CA VAL A 62 -55.36 -10.76 -2.21
C VAL A 62 -56.28 -11.96 -1.97
N PRO A 63 -57.63 -11.82 -2.07
CA PRO A 63 -58.53 -12.96 -1.94
C PRO A 63 -58.19 -14.10 -2.92
N ALA A 64 -58.30 -15.36 -2.48
CA ALA A 64 -57.90 -16.53 -3.29
C ALA A 64 -58.62 -16.60 -4.66
N GLU A 65 -59.88 -16.18 -4.73
CA GLU A 65 -60.66 -16.16 -5.99
C GLU A 65 -60.16 -15.13 -7.01
N GLU A 66 -59.42 -14.11 -6.55
CA GLU A 66 -58.85 -13.03 -7.36
C GLU A 66 -57.36 -13.24 -7.66
N ALA A 67 -56.74 -14.26 -7.06
CA ALA A 67 -55.32 -14.56 -7.17
C ALA A 67 -54.99 -15.38 -8.44
N ASP A 68 -54.84 -14.70 -9.57
CA ASP A 68 -54.40 -15.32 -10.84
C ASP A 68 -52.93 -14.95 -11.15
N PRO A 69 -51.94 -15.83 -10.90
CA PRO A 69 -50.55 -15.57 -11.23
C PRO A 69 -50.35 -15.47 -12.75
N SER A 70 -49.36 -14.67 -13.18
CA SER A 70 -49.05 -14.51 -14.60
C SER A 70 -48.63 -15.86 -15.19
N PHE A 71 -49.29 -16.28 -16.28
CA PHE A 71 -49.01 -17.52 -16.99
C PHE A 71 -48.89 -17.27 -18.49
N THR A 72 -47.68 -17.37 -19.03
CA THR A 72 -47.39 -17.15 -20.46
C THR A 72 -46.89 -18.43 -21.11
N VAL A 73 -47.24 -18.61 -22.39
CA VAL A 73 -46.77 -19.74 -23.21
C VAL A 73 -46.17 -19.16 -24.47
N ILE A 74 -44.92 -19.49 -24.75
CA ILE A 74 -44.12 -18.93 -25.84
C ILE A 74 -43.55 -20.11 -26.64
N ASP A 75 -43.79 -20.16 -27.95
CA ASP A 75 -43.07 -21.11 -28.80
C ASP A 75 -41.61 -20.62 -28.93
N CYS A 76 -40.65 -21.49 -28.60
CA CYS A 76 -39.23 -21.17 -28.51
C CYS A 76 -38.41 -22.14 -29.35
N ALA A 77 -37.45 -21.64 -30.14
CA ALA A 77 -36.45 -22.49 -30.77
C ALA A 77 -35.34 -22.84 -29.76
N GLU A 78 -34.73 -24.02 -29.89
CA GLU A 78 -33.66 -24.47 -28.98
C GLU A 78 -32.50 -23.45 -28.88
N GLN A 79 -32.15 -22.82 -30.00
CA GLN A 79 -31.08 -21.82 -30.09
C GLN A 79 -31.36 -20.52 -29.29
N ASP A 80 -32.63 -20.22 -29.03
CA ASP A 80 -33.06 -19.02 -28.30
C ASP A 80 -33.34 -19.33 -26.81
N LEU A 81 -33.29 -20.62 -26.43
CA LEU A 81 -33.74 -21.10 -25.12
C LEU A 81 -32.98 -20.44 -23.97
N SER A 82 -31.66 -20.41 -24.03
CA SER A 82 -30.84 -19.80 -22.96
C SER A 82 -31.15 -18.33 -22.75
N ALA A 83 -31.30 -17.56 -23.83
CA ALA A 83 -31.63 -16.13 -23.75
C ALA A 83 -33.04 -15.90 -23.17
N ARG A 84 -34.00 -16.79 -23.47
CA ARG A 84 -35.36 -16.73 -22.92
C ARG A 84 -35.43 -17.12 -21.45
N ILE A 85 -34.65 -18.12 -21.04
CA ILE A 85 -34.50 -18.47 -19.62
C ILE A 85 -33.92 -17.28 -18.87
N GLU A 86 -32.85 -16.66 -19.38
CA GLU A 86 -32.23 -15.48 -18.77
C GLU A 86 -33.23 -14.31 -18.65
N GLU A 87 -33.98 -14.00 -19.71
CA GLU A 87 -35.03 -12.97 -19.71
C GLU A 87 -36.09 -13.26 -18.64
N ALA A 88 -36.57 -14.50 -18.56
CA ALA A 88 -37.57 -14.92 -17.58
C ALA A 88 -37.04 -14.82 -16.14
N GLN A 89 -35.77 -15.16 -15.90
CA GLN A 89 -35.16 -15.07 -14.57
C GLN A 89 -34.88 -13.62 -14.15
N ARG A 90 -34.55 -12.73 -15.10
CA ARG A 90 -34.10 -11.36 -14.81
C ARG A 90 -35.17 -10.28 -14.89
N ARG A 91 -36.39 -10.61 -15.29
CA ARG A 91 -37.50 -9.64 -15.26
C ARG A 91 -37.78 -9.22 -13.80
N PRO A 92 -37.74 -7.93 -13.43
CA PRO A 92 -38.06 -7.50 -12.07
C PRO A 92 -39.56 -7.69 -11.77
N PHE A 93 -39.91 -7.82 -10.49
CA PHE A 93 -41.30 -7.77 -10.01
C PHE A 93 -41.66 -6.36 -9.59
N ASP A 94 -42.88 -5.90 -9.89
CA ASP A 94 -43.49 -4.80 -9.16
C ASP A 94 -44.36 -5.35 -8.03
N LEU A 95 -43.79 -5.50 -6.84
CA LEU A 95 -44.46 -6.08 -5.67
C LEU A 95 -45.70 -5.30 -5.20
N SER A 96 -45.91 -4.06 -5.68
CA SER A 96 -47.09 -3.26 -5.34
C SER A 96 -48.30 -3.59 -6.20
N THR A 97 -48.09 -4.13 -7.40
CA THR A 97 -49.16 -4.38 -8.38
C THR A 97 -49.23 -5.82 -8.88
N GLU A 98 -48.11 -6.54 -8.91
CA GLU A 98 -48.00 -7.92 -9.37
C GLU A 98 -48.04 -8.91 -8.20
N LEU A 99 -48.49 -10.14 -8.46
CA LEU A 99 -48.29 -11.24 -7.51
C LEU A 99 -46.82 -11.70 -7.58
N PRO A 100 -46.19 -12.09 -6.46
CA PRO A 100 -44.78 -12.47 -6.38
C PRO A 100 -44.51 -13.90 -6.93
N LEU A 101 -45.27 -14.30 -7.94
CA LEU A 101 -45.18 -15.59 -8.65
C LEU A 101 -45.59 -15.40 -10.11
N ARG A 102 -44.74 -15.86 -11.03
CA ARG A 102 -45.04 -15.96 -12.46
C ARG A 102 -44.58 -17.31 -13.02
N ALA A 103 -45.24 -17.74 -14.08
CA ALA A 103 -44.90 -18.93 -14.83
C ALA A 103 -44.78 -18.62 -16.32
N GLU A 104 -43.65 -19.00 -16.91
CA GLU A 104 -43.42 -18.92 -18.35
C GLU A 104 -43.14 -20.32 -18.89
N VAL A 105 -43.90 -20.77 -19.88
CA VAL A 105 -43.71 -22.06 -20.54
C VAL A 105 -43.15 -21.82 -21.95
N LEU A 106 -41.89 -22.23 -22.15
CA LEU A 106 -41.19 -22.18 -23.41
C LEU A 106 -41.39 -23.52 -24.14
N ARG A 107 -42.21 -23.53 -25.19
CA ARG A 107 -42.52 -24.75 -25.95
C ARG A 107 -41.51 -24.95 -27.09
N LEU A 108 -40.73 -26.02 -27.00
CA LEU A 108 -39.74 -26.42 -28.02
C LEU A 108 -40.34 -27.39 -29.04
N GLY A 109 -41.35 -28.16 -28.62
CA GLY A 109 -42.11 -29.06 -29.48
C GLY A 109 -43.39 -29.57 -28.80
N PRO A 110 -44.12 -30.52 -29.42
CA PRO A 110 -45.37 -31.07 -28.88
C PRO A 110 -45.24 -31.89 -27.58
N ALA A 111 -44.02 -32.31 -27.24
CA ALA A 111 -43.71 -33.11 -26.05
C ALA A 111 -42.36 -32.70 -25.44
N ASP A 112 -42.02 -31.41 -25.56
CA ASP A 112 -40.75 -30.85 -25.10
C ASP A 112 -40.95 -29.37 -24.76
N GLN A 113 -40.81 -29.04 -23.49
CA GLN A 113 -41.05 -27.70 -22.98
C GLN A 113 -40.17 -27.40 -21.77
N VAL A 114 -39.77 -26.14 -21.63
CA VAL A 114 -39.12 -25.62 -20.43
C VAL A 114 -40.12 -24.76 -19.67
N VAL A 115 -40.26 -25.02 -18.38
CA VAL A 115 -41.11 -24.24 -17.49
C VAL A 115 -40.21 -23.42 -16.57
N ALA A 116 -40.38 -22.11 -16.58
CA ALA A 116 -39.74 -21.19 -15.65
C ALA A 116 -40.78 -20.67 -14.66
N LEU A 117 -40.76 -21.19 -13.43
CA LEU A 117 -41.54 -20.68 -12.32
C LEU A 117 -40.66 -19.70 -11.55
N VAL A 118 -40.96 -18.41 -11.61
CA VAL A 118 -40.16 -17.39 -10.93
C VAL A 118 -40.98 -16.84 -9.77
N LEU A 119 -40.44 -16.97 -8.56
CA LEU A 119 -40.97 -16.40 -7.34
C LEU A 119 -40.11 -15.21 -6.93
N HIS A 120 -40.64 -14.32 -6.09
CA HIS A 120 -39.81 -13.33 -5.39
C HIS A 120 -39.42 -13.86 -4.01
N HIS A 121 -38.14 -13.74 -3.61
CA HIS A 121 -37.61 -14.24 -2.32
C HIS A 121 -38.32 -13.62 -1.10
N ILE A 122 -39.08 -12.53 -1.28
CA ILE A 122 -39.90 -11.94 -0.20
C ILE A 122 -41.08 -12.84 0.24
N THR A 123 -41.44 -13.85 -0.58
CA THR A 123 -42.59 -14.74 -0.33
C THR A 123 -42.22 -16.21 -0.33
N THR A 124 -40.95 -16.53 -0.50
CA THR A 124 -40.43 -17.90 -0.55
C THR A 124 -39.00 -17.91 -0.04
N ASP A 125 -38.54 -19.06 0.43
CA ASP A 125 -37.16 -19.30 0.80
C ASP A 125 -36.67 -20.65 0.21
N GLU A 126 -35.41 -20.99 0.47
CA GLU A 126 -34.78 -22.24 0.03
C GLU A 126 -35.40 -23.49 0.66
N TRP A 127 -36.24 -23.35 1.68
CA TRP A 127 -37.02 -24.45 2.28
C TRP A 127 -38.41 -24.58 1.65
N SER A 128 -38.94 -23.50 1.08
CA SER A 128 -40.26 -23.42 0.47
C SER A 128 -40.35 -24.11 -0.89
N ASP A 129 -39.21 -24.41 -1.53
CA ASP A 129 -39.17 -25.06 -2.85
C ASP A 129 -39.87 -26.43 -2.83
N ARG A 130 -39.61 -27.26 -1.82
CA ARG A 130 -40.19 -28.59 -1.63
C ARG A 130 -41.70 -28.56 -1.40
N PRO A 131 -42.25 -27.83 -0.40
CA PRO A 131 -43.69 -27.77 -0.20
C PRO A 131 -44.40 -27.11 -1.40
N PHE A 132 -43.81 -26.10 -2.04
CA PHE A 132 -44.36 -25.49 -3.24
C PHE A 132 -44.48 -26.50 -4.40
N LEU A 133 -43.40 -27.23 -4.70
CA LEU A 133 -43.38 -28.21 -5.79
C LEU A 133 -44.26 -29.43 -5.49
N ALA A 134 -44.34 -29.87 -4.23
CA ALA A 134 -45.21 -30.96 -3.80
C ALA A 134 -46.70 -30.60 -3.99
N ASP A 135 -47.12 -29.43 -3.49
CA ASP A 135 -48.49 -28.95 -3.66
C ASP A 135 -48.82 -28.69 -5.14
N LEU A 136 -47.85 -28.21 -5.93
CA LEU A 136 -48.03 -28.00 -7.36
C LEU A 136 -48.19 -29.32 -8.12
N GLY A 137 -47.41 -30.35 -7.79
CA GLY A 137 -47.52 -31.69 -8.35
C GLY A 137 -48.89 -32.30 -8.07
N LEU A 138 -49.32 -32.28 -6.80
CA LEU A 138 -50.62 -32.80 -6.37
C LEU A 138 -51.78 -32.08 -7.07
N ALA A 139 -51.71 -30.74 -7.14
CA ALA A 139 -52.74 -29.94 -7.82
C ALA A 139 -52.76 -30.22 -9.33
N TYR A 140 -51.60 -30.37 -9.96
CA TYR A 140 -51.51 -30.72 -11.38
C TYR A 140 -52.14 -32.08 -11.67
N GLU A 141 -51.82 -33.11 -10.90
CA GLU A 141 -52.38 -34.45 -11.07
C GLU A 141 -53.91 -34.47 -10.97
N ALA A 142 -54.47 -33.76 -9.98
CA ALA A 142 -55.92 -33.64 -9.82
C ALA A 142 -56.57 -32.91 -11.01
N ARG A 143 -55.97 -31.80 -11.46
CA ARG A 143 -56.47 -30.98 -12.56
C ARG A 143 -56.36 -31.67 -13.92
N ALA A 144 -55.30 -32.46 -14.15
CA ALA A 144 -55.10 -33.23 -15.37
C ALA A 144 -56.20 -34.29 -15.60
N VAL A 145 -56.84 -34.78 -14.53
CA VAL A 145 -58.01 -35.69 -14.61
C VAL A 145 -59.35 -34.98 -14.41
N GLY A 146 -59.37 -33.64 -14.44
CA GLY A 146 -60.57 -32.82 -14.36
C GLY A 146 -61.22 -32.73 -12.97
N ARG A 147 -60.47 -32.98 -11.89
CA ARG A 147 -60.94 -32.86 -10.50
C ARG A 147 -60.48 -31.54 -9.87
N ALA A 148 -61.11 -31.15 -8.77
CA ALA A 148 -60.58 -30.10 -7.91
C ALA A 148 -59.42 -30.66 -7.07
N SER A 149 -58.48 -29.80 -6.70
CA SER A 149 -57.37 -30.17 -5.81
C SER A 149 -57.92 -30.45 -4.42
N GLU A 150 -57.63 -31.64 -3.88
CA GLU A 150 -57.96 -32.05 -2.51
C GLU A 150 -56.66 -32.16 -1.73
N TRP A 151 -56.44 -31.26 -0.78
CA TRP A 151 -55.23 -31.25 0.02
C TRP A 151 -55.30 -32.36 1.08
N GLU A 152 -54.22 -33.13 1.24
CA GLU A 152 -54.18 -34.20 2.23
C GLU A 152 -54.27 -33.67 3.67
N ARG A 153 -53.81 -32.43 3.90
CA ARG A 153 -53.84 -31.74 5.19
C ARG A 153 -54.11 -30.24 5.00
N ASP A 154 -54.90 -29.67 5.90
CA ASP A 154 -55.04 -28.22 6.04
C ASP A 154 -53.76 -27.63 6.65
N LEU A 155 -53.36 -26.44 6.18
CA LEU A 155 -52.24 -25.70 6.78
C LEU A 155 -52.70 -25.16 8.15
N PRO A 156 -52.01 -25.50 9.25
CA PRO A 156 -52.44 -25.10 10.60
C PRO A 156 -52.29 -23.59 10.85
N VAL A 157 -51.41 -22.93 10.10
CA VAL A 157 -51.12 -21.48 10.15
C VAL A 157 -50.81 -20.94 8.75
N GLN A 158 -50.92 -19.63 8.58
CA GLN A 158 -50.47 -18.89 7.39
C GLN A 158 -49.30 -17.95 7.72
N TYR A 159 -48.60 -17.43 6.70
CA TYR A 159 -47.42 -16.57 6.91
C TYR A 159 -47.73 -15.27 7.68
N ALA A 160 -48.96 -14.75 7.54
CA ALA A 160 -49.42 -13.61 8.33
C ALA A 160 -49.52 -13.94 9.83
N ASP A 161 -49.93 -15.15 10.19
CA ASP A 161 -49.98 -15.61 11.59
C ASP A 161 -48.57 -15.69 12.19
N TYR A 162 -47.60 -16.18 11.40
CA TYR A 162 -46.19 -16.17 11.77
C TYR A 162 -45.68 -14.75 12.03
N THR A 163 -46.01 -13.78 11.16
CA THR A 163 -45.62 -12.37 11.34
C THR A 163 -46.12 -11.80 12.67
N LEU A 164 -47.38 -12.10 13.04
CA LEU A 164 -47.97 -11.65 14.30
C LEU A 164 -47.39 -12.38 15.52
N TRP A 165 -47.05 -13.66 15.37
CA TRP A 165 -46.36 -14.43 16.40
C TRP A 165 -44.94 -13.90 16.65
N GLN A 166 -44.17 -13.63 15.58
CA GLN A 166 -42.80 -13.14 15.65
C GLN A 166 -42.72 -11.80 16.42
N ASN A 167 -43.65 -10.87 16.17
CA ASN A 167 -43.71 -9.61 16.92
C ASN A 167 -43.86 -9.83 18.43
N ARG A 168 -44.74 -10.76 18.85
CA ARG A 168 -44.91 -11.11 20.27
C ARG A 168 -43.67 -11.80 20.85
N LEU A 169 -43.04 -12.68 20.08
CA LEU A 169 -41.79 -13.32 20.50
C LEU A 169 -40.70 -12.28 20.74
N LEU A 170 -40.55 -11.32 19.83
CA LEU A 170 -39.55 -10.26 19.95
C LEU A 170 -39.79 -9.32 21.14
N ASP A 171 -41.05 -9.08 21.52
CA ASP A 171 -41.38 -8.36 22.76
C ASP A 171 -40.89 -9.12 24.01
N GLU A 172 -40.86 -10.45 23.97
CA GLU A 172 -40.47 -11.29 25.11
C GLU A 172 -38.96 -11.54 25.20
N VAL A 173 -38.29 -11.82 24.07
CA VAL A 173 -36.87 -12.23 24.05
C VAL A 173 -35.92 -11.23 23.39
N GLY A 174 -36.45 -10.21 22.72
CA GLY A 174 -35.69 -9.30 21.85
C GLY A 174 -34.60 -8.53 22.59
N GLU A 175 -34.88 -7.94 23.75
CA GLU A 175 -33.88 -7.18 24.52
C GLU A 175 -32.68 -8.05 24.92
N ARG A 176 -32.93 -9.29 25.35
CA ARG A 176 -31.87 -10.23 25.76
C ARG A 176 -31.02 -10.65 24.58
N GLN A 177 -31.64 -10.98 23.43
CA GLN A 177 -30.90 -11.36 22.23
C GLN A 177 -30.13 -10.17 21.64
N LEU A 178 -30.70 -8.95 21.70
CA LEU A 178 -30.03 -7.74 21.26
C LEU A 178 -28.76 -7.45 22.07
N ALA A 179 -28.83 -7.63 23.40
CA ALA A 179 -27.67 -7.48 24.29
C ALA A 179 -26.56 -8.49 23.95
N TYR A 180 -26.92 -9.74 23.68
CA TYR A 180 -25.96 -10.76 23.23
C TYR A 180 -25.28 -10.36 21.92
N TRP A 181 -26.03 -9.97 20.90
CA TRP A 181 -25.46 -9.61 19.59
C TRP A 181 -24.60 -8.36 19.66
N THR A 182 -25.01 -7.37 20.45
CA THR A 182 -24.24 -6.12 20.63
C THR A 182 -22.91 -6.38 21.34
N GLU A 183 -22.85 -7.33 22.27
CA GLU A 183 -21.59 -7.75 22.91
C GLU A 183 -20.74 -8.60 21.96
N THR A 184 -21.31 -9.63 21.36
CA THR A 184 -20.61 -10.59 20.49
C THR A 184 -19.99 -9.93 19.26
N LEU A 185 -20.67 -8.93 18.70
CA LEU A 185 -20.22 -8.18 17.52
C LEU A 185 -19.50 -6.88 17.88
N ARG A 186 -19.17 -6.67 19.16
CA ARG A 186 -18.33 -5.54 19.56
C ARG A 186 -16.94 -5.69 18.94
N ASP A 187 -16.39 -4.57 18.49
CA ASP A 187 -15.05 -4.45 17.91
C ASP A 187 -14.84 -5.34 16.67
N LEU A 188 -15.92 -5.72 15.99
CA LEU A 188 -15.86 -6.46 14.75
C LEU A 188 -15.06 -5.65 13.70
N PRO A 189 -14.20 -6.30 12.89
CA PRO A 189 -13.52 -5.62 11.79
C PRO A 189 -14.51 -4.89 10.88
N GLU A 190 -14.27 -3.61 10.62
CA GLU A 190 -15.12 -2.82 9.72
C GLU A 190 -15.10 -3.36 8.28
N LYS A 191 -13.99 -4.00 7.91
CA LYS A 191 -13.73 -4.56 6.59
C LYS A 191 -12.75 -5.72 6.73
N LEU A 192 -13.06 -6.87 6.12
CA LEU A 192 -12.07 -7.91 5.88
C LEU A 192 -11.18 -7.54 4.68
N GLU A 193 -9.87 -7.69 4.86
CA GLU A 193 -8.91 -7.57 3.76
C GLU A 193 -8.94 -8.85 2.92
N LEU A 194 -9.88 -8.89 1.98
CA LEU A 194 -10.08 -9.97 1.04
C LEU A 194 -9.09 -9.86 -0.14
N PRO A 195 -8.69 -10.99 -0.76
CA PRO A 195 -7.81 -11.01 -1.93
C PRO A 195 -8.57 -10.59 -3.20
N LEU A 196 -9.01 -9.35 -3.25
CA LEU A 196 -9.76 -8.78 -4.38
C LEU A 196 -8.80 -8.27 -5.45
N ASP A 197 -9.21 -8.35 -6.72
CA ASP A 197 -8.43 -7.87 -7.86
C ASP A 197 -8.61 -6.36 -8.08
N ARG A 198 -9.70 -5.78 -7.53
CA ARG A 198 -10.09 -4.39 -7.73
C ARG A 198 -10.58 -3.75 -6.44
N GLU A 199 -10.41 -2.44 -6.36
CA GLU A 199 -11.12 -1.63 -5.37
C GLU A 199 -12.62 -1.58 -5.69
N ARG A 200 -13.44 -1.39 -4.66
CA ARG A 200 -14.88 -1.29 -4.84
C ARG A 200 -15.24 -0.02 -5.63
N PRO A 201 -15.95 -0.13 -6.76
CA PRO A 201 -16.36 1.04 -7.53
C PRO A 201 -17.49 1.82 -6.84
N ASP A 202 -17.56 3.13 -7.11
CA ASP A 202 -18.66 4.00 -6.63
C ASP A 202 -20.05 3.53 -7.12
N ARG A 203 -20.10 2.88 -8.28
CA ARG A 203 -21.30 2.26 -8.85
C ARG A 203 -21.08 0.76 -8.97
N PHE A 204 -21.71 0.01 -8.08
CA PHE A 204 -21.69 -1.45 -8.08
C PHE A 204 -22.73 -1.97 -9.08
N THR A 205 -22.33 -2.81 -10.02
CA THR A 205 -23.23 -3.38 -11.05
C THR A 205 -23.99 -4.57 -10.52
N GLY A 206 -23.46 -5.22 -9.48
CA GLY A 206 -24.07 -6.40 -8.87
C GLY A 206 -23.91 -7.66 -9.70
N ARG A 207 -23.10 -7.67 -10.77
CA ARG A 207 -22.89 -8.88 -11.58
C ARG A 207 -22.16 -9.98 -10.80
N ALA A 208 -22.64 -11.21 -10.93
CA ALA A 208 -21.98 -12.41 -10.40
C ALA A 208 -21.15 -13.15 -11.44
N GLY A 209 -20.13 -13.87 -10.96
CA GLY A 209 -19.61 -15.07 -11.58
C GLY A 209 -19.70 -16.24 -10.61
N VAL A 210 -19.65 -17.47 -11.13
CA VAL A 210 -19.74 -18.71 -10.32
C VAL A 210 -18.63 -19.68 -10.72
N VAL A 211 -17.97 -20.25 -9.72
CA VAL A 211 -17.01 -21.36 -9.86
C VAL A 211 -17.60 -22.59 -9.17
N ARG A 212 -17.52 -23.74 -9.84
CA ARG A 212 -17.99 -25.03 -9.32
C ARG A 212 -16.86 -26.05 -9.27
N ALA A 213 -16.71 -26.73 -8.14
CA ALA A 213 -15.78 -27.84 -7.98
C ALA A 213 -16.42 -29.01 -7.23
N GLU A 214 -16.06 -30.23 -7.62
CA GLU A 214 -16.39 -31.44 -6.86
C GLU A 214 -15.21 -31.82 -5.97
N LEU A 215 -15.49 -32.16 -4.71
CA LEU A 215 -14.46 -32.65 -3.81
C LEU A 215 -13.97 -34.03 -4.29
N PRO A 216 -12.66 -34.32 -4.19
CA PRO A 216 -12.10 -35.61 -4.54
C PRO A 216 -12.78 -36.77 -3.80
N ALA A 217 -12.91 -37.91 -4.48
CA ALA A 217 -13.59 -39.09 -3.96
C ALA A 217 -13.08 -39.51 -2.57
N GLY A 218 -14.02 -39.81 -1.65
CA GLY A 218 -13.71 -40.19 -0.26
C GLY A 218 -13.48 -39.02 0.70
N THR A 219 -13.22 -37.80 0.21
CA THR A 219 -13.02 -36.62 1.07
C THR A 219 -14.30 -36.29 1.86
N GLY A 220 -15.47 -36.33 1.21
CA GLY A 220 -16.76 -36.08 1.87
C GLY A 220 -17.04 -37.05 3.03
N SER A 221 -16.83 -38.35 2.83
CA SER A 221 -16.99 -39.37 3.89
C SER A 221 -16.02 -39.12 5.04
N ALA A 222 -14.75 -38.81 4.75
CA ALA A 222 -13.76 -38.54 5.78
C ALA A 222 -14.04 -37.25 6.57
N LEU A 223 -14.59 -36.22 5.92
CA LEU A 223 -15.09 -35.02 6.59
C LEU A 223 -16.27 -35.33 7.52
N ARG A 224 -17.18 -36.23 7.14
CA ARG A 224 -18.26 -36.72 8.00
C ARG A 224 -17.75 -37.49 9.21
N GLU A 225 -16.74 -38.34 9.02
CA GLU A 225 -16.09 -39.04 10.12
C GLU A 225 -15.39 -38.07 11.09
N LEU A 226 -14.68 -37.08 10.56
CA LEU A 226 -14.01 -36.06 11.36
C LEU A 226 -15.01 -35.21 12.15
N SER A 227 -16.08 -34.74 11.50
CA SER A 227 -17.12 -33.95 12.16
C SER A 227 -17.80 -34.74 13.28
N GLY A 228 -18.13 -36.02 13.03
CA GLY A 228 -18.62 -36.95 14.04
C GLY A 228 -17.66 -37.16 15.20
N ALA A 229 -16.37 -37.33 14.94
CA ALA A 229 -15.34 -37.53 15.97
C ALA A 229 -15.12 -36.30 16.86
N GLN A 230 -15.29 -35.09 16.31
CA GLN A 230 -15.15 -33.83 17.05
C GLN A 230 -16.49 -33.34 17.64
N GLY A 231 -17.60 -34.02 17.34
CA GLY A 231 -18.94 -33.64 17.81
C GLY A 231 -19.42 -32.29 17.24
N VAL A 232 -19.07 -32.01 15.99
CA VAL A 232 -19.47 -30.80 15.24
C VAL A 232 -20.27 -31.18 14.00
N SER A 233 -21.05 -30.25 13.44
CA SER A 233 -21.70 -30.46 12.14
C SER A 233 -20.73 -30.26 10.98
N LEU A 234 -21.06 -30.79 9.80
CA LEU A 234 -20.31 -30.47 8.57
C LEU A 234 -20.30 -28.97 8.28
N PHE A 235 -21.41 -28.28 8.54
CA PHE A 235 -21.51 -26.83 8.43
C PHE A 235 -20.44 -26.12 9.29
N MET A 236 -20.32 -26.48 10.57
CA MET A 236 -19.29 -25.91 11.47
C MET A 236 -17.86 -26.18 10.95
N LEU A 237 -17.63 -27.35 10.36
CA LEU A 237 -16.34 -27.67 9.74
C LEU A 237 -16.07 -26.76 8.54
N PHE A 238 -17.04 -26.58 7.64
CA PHE A 238 -16.88 -25.70 6.48
C PHE A 238 -16.70 -24.23 6.89
N GLN A 239 -17.43 -23.77 7.91
CA GLN A 239 -17.22 -22.46 8.51
C GLN A 239 -15.76 -22.28 8.97
N ALA A 240 -15.22 -23.25 9.72
CA ALA A 240 -13.83 -23.22 10.19
C ALA A 240 -12.82 -23.26 9.03
N ALA A 241 -13.07 -24.07 8.00
CA ALA A 241 -12.20 -24.20 6.84
C ALA A 241 -12.18 -22.92 5.99
N THR A 242 -13.33 -22.31 5.74
CA THR A 242 -13.43 -21.03 5.02
C THR A 242 -12.76 -19.90 5.80
N ALA A 243 -13.01 -19.81 7.11
CA ALA A 243 -12.33 -18.82 7.96
C ALA A 243 -10.81 -19.03 7.99
N THR A 244 -10.35 -20.29 8.02
CA THR A 244 -8.92 -20.62 7.91
C THR A 244 -8.32 -20.16 6.59
N LEU A 245 -9.01 -20.38 5.47
CA LEU A 245 -8.55 -19.91 4.17
C LEU A 245 -8.41 -18.38 4.16
N LEU A 246 -9.45 -17.65 4.58
CA LEU A 246 -9.45 -16.18 4.58
C LEU A 246 -8.38 -15.61 5.51
N HIS A 247 -8.23 -16.16 6.72
CA HIS A 247 -7.15 -15.81 7.64
C HIS A 247 -5.78 -15.91 6.99
N ARG A 248 -5.54 -17.03 6.28
CA ARG A 248 -4.27 -17.30 5.59
C ARG A 248 -4.06 -16.46 4.33
N LEU A 249 -5.13 -15.83 3.83
CA LEU A 249 -5.10 -14.85 2.73
C LEU A 249 -5.03 -13.40 3.24
N GLY A 250 -4.79 -13.19 4.54
CA GLY A 250 -4.53 -11.87 5.10
C GLY A 250 -5.75 -11.16 5.68
N ALA A 251 -6.90 -11.84 5.79
CA ALA A 251 -8.14 -11.23 6.29
C ALA A 251 -8.14 -10.93 7.80
N GLY A 252 -7.09 -11.30 8.54
CA GLY A 252 -6.97 -11.14 9.99
C GLY A 252 -7.26 -12.44 10.75
N ASP A 253 -7.25 -12.38 12.08
CA ASP A 253 -7.55 -13.51 12.97
C ASP A 253 -9.01 -13.54 13.44
N ASP A 254 -9.75 -12.44 13.27
CA ASP A 254 -11.17 -12.32 13.62
C ASP A 254 -12.05 -12.22 12.38
N ILE A 255 -12.73 -13.33 12.02
CA ILE A 255 -13.43 -13.47 10.74
C ILE A 255 -14.95 -13.55 10.94
N PRO A 256 -15.73 -12.50 10.62
CA PRO A 256 -17.18 -12.58 10.52
C PRO A 256 -17.63 -13.24 9.21
N LEU A 257 -18.48 -14.27 9.34
CA LEU A 257 -19.14 -14.93 8.22
C LEU A 257 -20.65 -14.79 8.36
N GLY A 258 -21.32 -14.40 7.27
CA GLY A 258 -22.77 -14.45 7.17
C GLY A 258 -23.26 -15.87 6.97
N VAL A 259 -24.39 -16.21 7.57
CA VAL A 259 -25.00 -17.54 7.45
C VAL A 259 -26.51 -17.42 7.35
N PRO A 260 -27.15 -18.02 6.33
CA PRO A 260 -28.59 -18.10 6.28
C PRO A 260 -29.08 -19.23 7.21
N ILE A 261 -30.10 -18.94 8.01
CA ILE A 261 -30.81 -19.93 8.80
C ILE A 261 -32.25 -20.01 8.33
N ALA A 262 -32.85 -21.21 8.37
CA ALA A 262 -34.21 -21.42 7.86
C ALA A 262 -35.30 -20.64 8.64
N GLY A 263 -35.07 -20.32 9.93
CA GLY A 263 -36.03 -19.61 10.77
C GLY A 263 -37.34 -20.36 11.08
N ARG A 264 -37.44 -21.64 10.71
CA ARG A 264 -38.60 -22.51 10.95
C ARG A 264 -38.40 -23.34 12.23
N THR A 265 -38.65 -22.73 13.38
CA THR A 265 -38.45 -23.38 14.70
C THR A 265 -39.68 -24.18 15.18
N ASP A 266 -40.82 -24.03 14.52
CA ASP A 266 -42.07 -24.77 14.80
C ASP A 266 -42.49 -25.63 13.60
N SER A 267 -42.81 -26.90 13.85
CA SER A 267 -43.27 -27.86 12.84
C SER A 267 -44.54 -27.43 12.09
N ALA A 268 -45.34 -26.52 12.65
CA ALA A 268 -46.50 -25.95 11.97
C ALA A 268 -46.12 -25.15 10.71
N LEU A 269 -44.84 -24.77 10.57
CA LEU A 269 -44.30 -24.02 9.45
C LEU A 269 -43.75 -24.94 8.35
N ASP A 270 -43.54 -26.24 8.59
CA ASP A 270 -42.78 -27.11 7.67
C ASP A 270 -43.36 -27.16 6.25
N ASP A 271 -44.69 -27.21 6.13
CA ASP A 271 -45.42 -27.32 4.86
C ASP A 271 -45.81 -25.95 4.25
N LEU A 272 -45.45 -24.84 4.91
CA LEU A 272 -45.89 -23.49 4.52
C LEU A 272 -44.91 -22.81 3.56
N VAL A 273 -45.41 -22.22 2.47
CA VAL A 273 -44.60 -21.34 1.61
C VAL A 273 -44.55 -19.93 2.22
N GLY A 274 -43.34 -19.40 2.41
CA GLY A 274 -43.10 -18.09 3.00
C GLY A 274 -41.62 -17.76 3.12
N PHE A 275 -41.30 -16.54 3.55
CA PHE A 275 -39.91 -16.10 3.78
C PHE A 275 -39.57 -16.15 5.27
N PHE A 276 -38.97 -17.23 5.73
CA PHE A 276 -38.60 -17.41 7.14
C PHE A 276 -37.11 -17.19 7.40
N VAL A 277 -36.32 -17.06 6.33
CA VAL A 277 -34.86 -16.96 6.42
C VAL A 277 -34.45 -15.74 7.24
N ASN A 278 -33.59 -15.99 8.22
CA ASN A 278 -32.84 -14.96 8.93
C ASN A 278 -31.35 -15.12 8.64
N THR A 279 -30.56 -14.08 8.88
CA THR A 279 -29.12 -14.10 8.68
C THR A 279 -28.40 -13.89 10.01
N LEU A 280 -27.50 -14.81 10.34
CA LEU A 280 -26.63 -14.69 11.51
C LEU A 280 -25.22 -14.29 11.09
N VAL A 281 -24.53 -13.57 11.98
CA VAL A 281 -23.11 -13.24 11.82
C VAL A 281 -22.31 -14.16 12.75
N LEU A 282 -21.61 -15.13 12.18
CA LEU A 282 -20.77 -16.05 12.93
C LEU A 282 -19.34 -15.54 12.95
N ARG A 283 -18.94 -15.03 14.12
CA ARG A 283 -17.58 -14.55 14.39
C ARG A 283 -16.66 -15.73 14.71
N THR A 284 -15.57 -15.87 13.95
CA THR A 284 -14.60 -16.97 14.09
C THR A 284 -13.25 -16.41 14.52
N ASP A 285 -12.78 -16.83 15.70
CA ASP A 285 -11.50 -16.40 16.30
C ASP A 285 -10.37 -17.41 16.06
N LEU A 286 -9.42 -17.02 15.21
CA LEU A 286 -8.20 -17.77 14.87
C LEU A 286 -6.95 -17.26 15.62
N SER A 287 -7.11 -16.40 16.63
CA SER A 287 -5.99 -15.87 17.40
C SER A 287 -5.22 -16.99 18.09
N GLY A 288 -3.88 -16.85 18.09
CA GLY A 288 -2.95 -17.80 18.69
C GLY A 288 -2.54 -18.99 17.82
N ASP A 289 -2.89 -19.01 16.53
CA ASP A 289 -2.59 -20.12 15.59
C ASP A 289 -3.05 -21.50 16.12
N PRO A 290 -4.36 -21.65 16.43
CA PRO A 290 -4.87 -22.87 17.06
C PRO A 290 -4.71 -24.09 16.16
N ALA A 291 -4.67 -25.28 16.77
CA ALA A 291 -4.88 -26.51 16.00
C ALA A 291 -6.27 -26.49 15.35
N PHE A 292 -6.43 -27.07 14.15
CA PHE A 292 -7.73 -27.06 13.47
C PHE A 292 -8.84 -27.70 14.32
N THR A 293 -8.54 -28.77 15.07
CA THR A 293 -9.47 -29.35 16.07
C THR A 293 -9.86 -28.40 17.19
N GLU A 294 -8.96 -27.54 17.68
CA GLU A 294 -9.28 -26.50 18.66
C GLU A 294 -10.20 -25.44 18.05
N LEU A 295 -9.92 -25.02 16.82
CA LEU A 295 -10.78 -24.10 16.07
C LEU A 295 -12.20 -24.66 15.90
N LEU A 296 -12.36 -25.96 15.61
CA LEU A 296 -13.68 -26.59 15.55
C LEU A 296 -14.42 -26.51 16.89
N SER A 297 -13.72 -26.62 18.03
CA SER A 297 -14.33 -26.44 19.34
C SER A 297 -14.80 -25.00 19.55
N ARG A 298 -13.97 -24.01 19.20
CA ARG A 298 -14.35 -22.59 19.29
C ARG A 298 -15.56 -22.27 18.41
N VAL A 299 -15.56 -22.75 17.16
CA VAL A 299 -16.68 -22.61 16.23
C VAL A 299 -17.94 -23.28 16.75
N ARG A 300 -17.83 -24.48 17.33
CA ARG A 300 -18.99 -25.15 17.94
C ARG A 300 -19.63 -24.31 19.02
N GLU A 301 -18.83 -23.77 19.94
CA GLU A 301 -19.32 -22.95 21.04
C GLU A 301 -19.98 -21.66 20.54
N SER A 302 -19.32 -20.92 19.64
CA SER A 302 -19.86 -19.66 19.11
C SER A 302 -21.11 -19.87 18.24
N THR A 303 -21.13 -20.91 17.40
CA THR A 303 -22.26 -21.21 16.52
C THR A 303 -23.48 -21.70 17.31
N LEU A 304 -23.31 -22.51 18.36
CA LEU A 304 -24.42 -22.90 19.24
C LEU A 304 -25.00 -21.71 19.99
N ALA A 305 -24.14 -20.83 20.54
CA ALA A 305 -24.58 -19.60 21.19
C ALA A 305 -25.33 -18.68 20.21
N ALA A 306 -24.86 -18.55 18.97
CA ALA A 306 -25.57 -17.81 17.92
C ALA A 306 -26.97 -18.38 17.63
N PHE A 307 -27.11 -19.71 17.56
CA PHE A 307 -28.41 -20.35 17.34
C PHE A 307 -29.38 -20.18 18.52
N GLU A 308 -28.91 -20.07 19.76
CA GLU A 308 -29.78 -19.75 20.91
C GLU A 308 -30.34 -18.31 20.86
N HIS A 309 -29.76 -17.44 20.03
CA HIS A 309 -30.14 -16.03 19.88
C HIS A 309 -30.59 -15.70 18.45
N GLN A 310 -31.12 -16.69 17.73
CA GLN A 310 -31.39 -16.60 16.30
C GLN A 310 -32.69 -15.88 15.90
N ASP A 311 -33.56 -15.57 16.87
CA ASP A 311 -34.90 -15.05 16.61
C ASP A 311 -34.90 -13.56 16.23
N LEU A 312 -33.87 -12.83 16.64
CA LEU A 312 -33.73 -11.41 16.34
C LEU A 312 -33.41 -11.18 14.84
N PRO A 313 -34.20 -10.36 14.11
CA PRO A 313 -33.93 -10.08 12.71
C PRO A 313 -32.58 -9.38 12.50
N PHE A 314 -31.85 -9.78 11.45
CA PHE A 314 -30.55 -9.21 11.10
C PHE A 314 -30.55 -7.66 11.04
N ASP A 315 -31.58 -7.06 10.43
CA ASP A 315 -31.68 -5.60 10.29
C ASP A 315 -31.70 -4.87 11.66
N ARG A 316 -32.28 -5.48 12.69
CA ARG A 316 -32.28 -4.95 14.07
C ARG A 316 -30.90 -5.03 14.71
N VAL A 317 -30.15 -6.10 14.44
CA VAL A 317 -28.76 -6.22 14.88
C VAL A 317 -27.89 -5.16 14.22
N VAL A 318 -28.03 -4.96 12.90
CA VAL A 318 -27.32 -3.90 12.17
C VAL A 318 -27.66 -2.52 12.70
N GLU A 319 -28.94 -2.24 12.99
CA GLU A 319 -29.39 -0.96 13.56
C GLU A 319 -28.74 -0.69 14.92
N ALA A 320 -28.68 -1.69 15.80
CA ALA A 320 -28.14 -1.54 17.15
C ALA A 320 -26.60 -1.50 17.21
N VAL A 321 -25.92 -2.33 16.41
CA VAL A 321 -24.45 -2.30 16.31
C VAL A 321 -23.99 -1.03 15.59
N ASN A 322 -24.81 -0.52 14.67
CA ASN A 322 -24.59 0.71 13.91
C ASN A 322 -23.18 0.79 13.26
N PRO A 323 -22.78 -0.20 12.42
CA PRO A 323 -21.48 -0.19 11.77
C PRO A 323 -21.37 0.95 10.74
N ALA A 324 -20.13 1.35 10.42
CA ALA A 324 -19.86 2.32 9.37
C ALA A 324 -20.52 1.89 8.04
N ARG A 325 -21.42 2.73 7.53
CA ARG A 325 -22.15 2.47 6.28
C ARG A 325 -21.25 2.76 5.09
N ALA A 326 -21.11 1.77 4.19
CA ALA A 326 -20.44 1.92 2.92
C ALA A 326 -21.39 1.49 1.81
N ALA A 327 -21.51 2.31 0.75
CA ALA A 327 -22.38 1.98 -0.38
C ALA A 327 -21.92 0.69 -1.06
N GLY A 328 -22.88 -0.18 -1.42
CA GLY A 328 -22.61 -1.45 -2.10
C GLY A 328 -21.92 -2.52 -1.24
N ARG A 329 -21.69 -2.31 0.06
CA ARG A 329 -21.12 -3.30 0.97
C ARG A 329 -22.15 -3.75 2.00
N ASN A 330 -22.32 -5.06 2.15
CA ASN A 330 -23.18 -5.61 3.19
C ASN A 330 -22.63 -5.26 4.59
N PRO A 331 -23.47 -4.79 5.54
CA PRO A 331 -23.01 -4.48 6.89
C PRO A 331 -22.58 -5.75 7.63
N LEU A 332 -21.61 -5.61 8.54
CA LEU A 332 -21.09 -6.64 9.46
C LEU A 332 -20.30 -7.80 8.81
N PHE A 333 -20.58 -8.20 7.57
CA PHE A 333 -19.81 -9.25 6.89
C PHE A 333 -19.81 -9.08 5.38
N GLN A 334 -18.77 -9.59 4.72
CA GLN A 334 -18.62 -9.59 3.26
C GLN A 334 -18.74 -10.98 2.64
N VAL A 335 -18.57 -12.03 3.43
CA VAL A 335 -18.53 -13.43 2.98
C VAL A 335 -19.71 -14.19 3.57
N MET A 336 -20.46 -14.87 2.71
CA MET A 336 -21.57 -15.75 3.07
C MET A 336 -21.14 -17.22 2.98
N ILE A 337 -21.68 -18.08 3.85
CA ILE A 337 -21.51 -19.53 3.76
C ILE A 337 -22.86 -20.26 3.87
N GLY A 338 -23.11 -21.16 2.91
CA GLY A 338 -24.29 -22.02 2.84
C GLY A 338 -23.94 -23.51 2.85
N TYR A 339 -24.81 -24.34 3.42
CA TYR A 339 -24.71 -25.80 3.37
C TYR A 339 -26.08 -26.42 3.05
N HIS A 340 -26.14 -27.25 2.01
CA HIS A 340 -27.34 -27.95 1.58
C HIS A 340 -27.13 -29.46 1.57
N TYR A 341 -28.01 -30.20 2.25
CA TYR A 341 -28.04 -31.66 2.23
C TYR A 341 -29.14 -32.16 1.28
N ARG A 342 -28.75 -32.75 0.15
CA ARG A 342 -29.64 -33.21 -0.94
C ARG A 342 -29.35 -34.67 -1.35
N PRO A 343 -29.56 -35.65 -0.44
CA PRO A 343 -29.25 -37.06 -0.73
C PRO A 343 -30.11 -37.67 -1.86
N ASP A 344 -31.34 -37.18 -2.04
CA ASP A 344 -32.30 -37.73 -3.01
C ASP A 344 -32.23 -37.08 -4.40
N GLY A 345 -31.39 -36.04 -4.57
CA GLY A 345 -31.32 -35.26 -5.82
C GLY A 345 -32.53 -34.35 -6.06
N ASP A 346 -32.67 -33.86 -7.29
CA ASP A 346 -33.80 -33.03 -7.69
C ASP A 346 -35.01 -33.90 -8.11
N PRO A 347 -36.26 -33.49 -7.81
CA PRO A 347 -37.43 -34.34 -8.03
C PRO A 347 -37.85 -34.41 -9.51
N GLU A 348 -38.44 -35.55 -9.91
CA GLU A 348 -39.23 -35.65 -11.14
C GLU A 348 -40.56 -34.88 -10.95
N LEU A 349 -40.96 -34.11 -11.95
CA LEU A 349 -42.17 -33.29 -11.89
C LEU A 349 -43.25 -33.81 -12.84
N PHE A 350 -44.49 -33.84 -12.34
CA PHE A 350 -45.70 -34.14 -13.13
C PHE A 350 -45.69 -35.52 -13.82
N GLY A 351 -44.88 -36.47 -13.31
CA GLY A 351 -44.68 -37.78 -13.91
C GLY A 351 -43.94 -37.75 -15.25
N LEU A 352 -43.14 -36.70 -15.51
CA LEU A 352 -42.37 -36.50 -16.73
C LEU A 352 -40.86 -36.52 -16.44
N ASP A 353 -40.08 -36.94 -17.44
CA ASP A 353 -38.61 -36.82 -17.41
C ASP A 353 -38.25 -35.33 -17.26
N THR A 354 -37.50 -35.03 -16.20
CA THR A 354 -37.25 -33.66 -15.72
C THR A 354 -35.75 -33.38 -15.69
N GLU A 355 -35.34 -32.34 -16.40
CA GLU A 355 -33.97 -31.82 -16.37
C GLU A 355 -34.00 -30.42 -15.75
N TRP A 356 -33.30 -30.25 -14.62
CA TRP A 356 -33.24 -28.99 -13.89
C TRP A 356 -32.14 -28.08 -14.42
N PHE A 357 -32.42 -26.78 -14.47
CA PHE A 357 -31.42 -25.76 -14.73
C PHE A 357 -30.99 -25.14 -13.40
N ASP A 358 -29.69 -24.83 -13.28
CA ASP A 358 -29.16 -24.11 -12.12
C ASP A 358 -29.82 -22.73 -11.99
N MET A 359 -30.03 -22.31 -10.74
CA MET A 359 -30.51 -20.96 -10.44
C MET A 359 -29.36 -19.97 -10.65
N ASP A 360 -29.43 -19.17 -11.72
CA ASP A 360 -28.41 -18.16 -12.03
C ASP A 360 -29.07 -16.83 -12.42
N THR A 361 -29.34 -16.01 -11.40
CA THR A 361 -29.82 -14.64 -11.63
C THR A 361 -28.75 -13.75 -12.27
N GLY A 362 -27.49 -14.20 -12.30
CA GLY A 362 -26.32 -13.44 -12.74
C GLY A 362 -25.97 -12.27 -11.83
N MET A 363 -26.54 -12.22 -10.62
CA MET A 363 -26.41 -11.11 -9.69
C MET A 363 -25.85 -11.56 -8.34
N ALA A 364 -24.77 -10.94 -7.90
CA ALA A 364 -24.07 -11.23 -6.65
C ALA A 364 -24.72 -10.51 -5.48
N LYS A 365 -25.05 -11.27 -4.42
CA LYS A 365 -25.60 -10.72 -3.17
C LYS A 365 -24.51 -10.24 -2.20
N PHE A 366 -23.35 -10.90 -2.24
CA PHE A 366 -22.21 -10.66 -1.36
C PHE A 366 -20.92 -10.59 -2.17
N ASP A 367 -19.81 -10.23 -1.53
CA ASP A 367 -18.51 -10.17 -2.23
C ASP A 367 -18.07 -11.59 -2.63
N LEU A 368 -18.27 -12.55 -1.71
CA LEU A 368 -18.05 -13.98 -1.89
C LEU A 368 -19.17 -14.77 -1.18
N ASP A 369 -19.71 -15.80 -1.83
CA ASP A 369 -20.68 -16.74 -1.26
C ASP A 369 -20.23 -18.18 -1.50
N PHE A 370 -19.84 -18.87 -0.44
CA PHE A 370 -19.40 -20.26 -0.47
C PHE A 370 -20.58 -21.19 -0.14
N THR A 371 -21.04 -21.95 -1.12
CA THR A 371 -22.13 -22.92 -0.94
C THR A 371 -21.62 -24.36 -1.08
N PHE A 372 -21.86 -25.18 -0.06
CA PHE A 372 -21.51 -26.59 -0.02
C PHE A 372 -22.76 -27.46 -0.21
N VAL A 373 -22.76 -28.32 -1.23
CA VAL A 373 -23.88 -29.24 -1.53
C VAL A 373 -23.46 -30.67 -1.30
N ASP A 374 -24.03 -31.29 -0.27
CA ASP A 374 -23.80 -32.68 0.11
C ASP A 374 -24.89 -33.58 -0.49
N HIS A 375 -24.48 -34.42 -1.43
CA HIS A 375 -25.35 -35.31 -2.20
C HIS A 375 -25.50 -36.71 -1.59
N GLY A 376 -25.01 -36.92 -0.37
CA GLY A 376 -25.02 -38.22 0.34
C GLY A 376 -23.70 -38.99 0.24
N ASP A 377 -23.72 -40.28 0.59
CA ASP A 377 -22.50 -41.12 0.68
C ASP A 377 -21.98 -41.60 -0.67
N ASP A 378 -22.85 -41.73 -1.68
CA ASP A 378 -22.49 -42.30 -2.98
C ASP A 378 -22.10 -41.26 -4.04
N ARG A 379 -22.10 -39.96 -3.69
CA ARG A 379 -21.87 -38.84 -4.61
C ARG A 379 -20.86 -37.84 -4.04
N PRO A 380 -20.03 -37.21 -4.89
CA PRO A 380 -19.07 -36.22 -4.41
C PRO A 380 -19.78 -34.98 -3.88
N LEU A 381 -19.26 -34.42 -2.79
CA LEU A 381 -19.72 -33.12 -2.28
C LEU A 381 -19.31 -32.03 -3.27
N THR A 382 -20.21 -31.09 -3.57
CA THR A 382 -19.93 -29.96 -4.48
C THR A 382 -19.66 -28.70 -3.66
N LEU A 383 -18.64 -27.95 -4.06
CA LEU A 383 -18.37 -26.59 -3.62
C LEU A 383 -18.70 -25.62 -4.76
N LEU A 384 -19.50 -24.59 -4.45
CA LEU A 384 -19.81 -23.46 -5.32
C LEU A 384 -19.26 -22.19 -4.68
N LEU A 385 -18.63 -21.34 -5.48
CA LEU A 385 -18.27 -19.97 -5.10
C LEU A 385 -18.94 -19.01 -6.07
N GLU A 386 -19.96 -18.30 -5.61
CA GLU A 386 -20.47 -17.11 -6.28
C GLU A 386 -19.64 -15.90 -5.81
N TYR A 387 -19.28 -15.02 -6.74
CA TYR A 387 -18.46 -13.85 -6.44
C TYR A 387 -18.93 -12.61 -7.21
N ALA A 388 -18.71 -11.44 -6.63
CA ALA A 388 -18.95 -10.16 -7.29
C ALA A 388 -17.90 -9.89 -8.38
N ALA A 389 -18.33 -9.92 -9.65
CA ALA A 389 -17.44 -9.71 -10.81
C ALA A 389 -16.86 -8.28 -10.89
N ASP A 390 -17.47 -7.32 -10.18
CA ASP A 390 -16.93 -5.97 -10.03
C ASP A 390 -15.64 -5.95 -9.18
N LEU A 391 -15.40 -6.98 -8.36
CA LEU A 391 -14.29 -7.04 -7.40
C LEU A 391 -13.28 -8.14 -7.72
N VAL A 392 -13.75 -9.28 -8.24
CA VAL A 392 -12.97 -10.51 -8.38
C VAL A 392 -13.00 -11.01 -9.83
N ASP A 393 -11.84 -11.41 -10.33
CA ASP A 393 -11.67 -12.06 -11.62
C ASP A 393 -11.88 -13.58 -11.55
N PRO A 394 -12.34 -14.22 -12.64
CA PRO A 394 -12.56 -15.67 -12.67
C PRO A 394 -11.35 -16.48 -12.19
N ARG A 395 -10.13 -16.07 -12.55
CA ARG A 395 -8.89 -16.77 -12.14
C ARG A 395 -8.66 -16.72 -10.62
N THR A 396 -9.01 -15.60 -9.99
CA THR A 396 -8.87 -15.43 -8.55
C THR A 396 -9.91 -16.27 -7.82
N ALA A 397 -11.15 -16.28 -8.31
CA ALA A 397 -12.21 -17.16 -7.79
C ALA A 397 -11.86 -18.65 -7.94
N ASP A 398 -11.36 -19.08 -9.10
CA ASP A 398 -10.86 -20.44 -9.33
C ASP A 398 -9.78 -20.81 -8.29
N GLY A 399 -8.82 -19.89 -8.10
CA GLY A 399 -7.76 -20.08 -7.11
C GLY A 399 -8.26 -20.18 -5.67
N LEU A 400 -9.35 -19.49 -5.29
CA LEU A 400 -9.94 -19.63 -3.95
C LEU A 400 -10.55 -21.03 -3.76
N VAL A 401 -11.28 -21.52 -4.77
CA VAL A 401 -11.90 -22.85 -4.75
C VAL A 401 -10.84 -23.95 -4.73
N GLU A 402 -9.81 -23.88 -5.57
CA GLU A 402 -8.70 -24.83 -5.59
C GLU A 402 -8.01 -24.94 -4.22
N ARG A 403 -7.77 -23.79 -3.58
CA ARG A 403 -7.17 -23.74 -2.24
C ARG A 403 -8.07 -24.33 -1.17
N LEU A 404 -9.36 -24.02 -1.19
CA LEU A 404 -10.29 -24.54 -0.21
C LEU A 404 -10.41 -26.06 -0.29
N VAL A 405 -10.49 -26.60 -1.52
CA VAL A 405 -10.50 -28.06 -1.74
C VAL A 405 -9.21 -28.70 -1.23
N ALA A 406 -8.04 -28.15 -1.59
CA ALA A 406 -6.76 -28.66 -1.12
C ALA A 406 -6.59 -28.53 0.41
N LEU A 407 -7.16 -27.50 1.03
CA LEU A 407 -7.16 -27.29 2.46
C LEU A 407 -8.02 -28.35 3.17
N LEU A 408 -9.22 -28.64 2.66
CA LEU A 408 -10.10 -29.68 3.21
C LEU A 408 -9.45 -31.07 3.18
N GLU A 409 -8.73 -31.41 2.11
CA GLU A 409 -7.96 -32.65 2.05
C GLU A 409 -6.85 -32.72 3.12
N GLN A 410 -6.16 -31.61 3.38
CA GLN A 410 -5.12 -31.54 4.40
C GLN A 410 -5.69 -31.67 5.81
N ILE A 411 -6.82 -31.01 6.08
CA ILE A 411 -7.55 -31.07 7.34
C ILE A 411 -7.94 -32.51 7.68
N VAL A 412 -8.45 -33.27 6.70
CA VAL A 412 -8.79 -34.69 6.91
C VAL A 412 -7.56 -35.53 7.28
N ARG A 413 -6.42 -35.27 6.63
CA ARG A 413 -5.18 -36.06 6.86
C ARG A 413 -4.53 -35.74 8.21
N SER A 414 -4.56 -34.48 8.64
CA SER A 414 -3.83 -34.00 9.83
C SER A 414 -4.62 -32.94 10.62
N PRO A 415 -5.79 -33.26 11.21
CA PRO A 415 -6.66 -32.27 11.85
C PRO A 415 -6.07 -31.65 13.13
N GLY A 416 -5.01 -32.25 13.69
CA GLY A 416 -4.28 -31.70 14.84
C GLY A 416 -3.22 -30.65 14.49
N GLN A 417 -3.02 -30.32 13.21
CA GLN A 417 -2.04 -29.30 12.80
C GLN A 417 -2.56 -27.88 13.11
N PRO A 418 -1.66 -26.95 13.51
CA PRO A 418 -1.97 -25.52 13.56
C PRO A 418 -2.46 -25.00 12.21
N VAL A 419 -3.46 -24.11 12.22
CA VAL A 419 -4.06 -23.55 11.00
C VAL A 419 -3.04 -22.82 10.12
N GLY A 420 -2.03 -22.20 10.70
CA GLY A 420 -0.90 -21.55 10.04
C GLY A 420 0.04 -22.54 9.33
N ALA A 421 0.12 -23.79 9.79
CA ALA A 421 0.96 -24.81 9.19
C ALA A 421 0.32 -25.45 7.94
N LEU A 422 -1.00 -25.32 7.77
CA LEU A 422 -1.71 -25.85 6.60
C LEU A 422 -1.23 -25.11 5.34
N ARG A 423 -1.03 -25.81 4.24
CA ARG A 423 -0.52 -25.19 3.02
C ARG A 423 -1.66 -24.55 2.23
N ILE A 424 -1.54 -23.26 1.91
CA ILE A 424 -2.49 -22.54 1.04
C ILE A 424 -1.90 -22.13 -0.33
N LEU A 425 -0.58 -22.11 -0.49
CA LEU A 425 0.05 -21.81 -1.77
C LEU A 425 -0.09 -23.01 -2.71
N THR A 426 -0.49 -22.77 -3.95
CA THR A 426 -0.40 -23.79 -5.00
C THR A 426 1.07 -24.16 -5.26
N ASP A 427 1.33 -25.28 -5.94
CA ASP A 427 2.70 -25.66 -6.32
C ASP A 427 3.36 -24.65 -7.26
N ALA A 428 2.58 -23.99 -8.12
CA ALA A 428 3.08 -22.94 -8.99
C ALA A 428 3.50 -21.70 -8.18
N GLU A 429 2.61 -21.23 -7.29
CA GLU A 429 2.88 -20.03 -6.49
C GLU A 429 4.02 -20.21 -5.51
N ALA A 430 4.15 -21.40 -4.91
CA ALA A 430 5.29 -21.70 -4.05
C ALA A 430 6.62 -21.64 -4.84
N ARG A 431 6.64 -22.13 -6.09
CA ARG A 431 7.81 -22.01 -6.97
C ARG A 431 8.08 -20.56 -7.35
N ASP A 432 7.03 -19.79 -7.67
CA ASP A 432 7.20 -18.39 -8.06
C ASP A 432 7.70 -17.53 -6.90
N ALA A 433 7.09 -17.68 -5.72
CA ALA A 433 7.47 -16.98 -4.49
C ALA A 433 8.91 -17.24 -4.05
N LEU A 434 9.38 -18.48 -4.18
CA LEU A 434 10.68 -18.90 -3.68
C LEU A 434 11.79 -18.88 -4.73
N THR A 435 11.46 -19.06 -6.00
CA THR A 435 12.43 -19.26 -7.07
C THR A 435 12.23 -18.28 -8.21
N THR A 436 11.12 -18.36 -8.97
CA THR A 436 10.98 -17.63 -10.25
C THR A 436 11.20 -16.13 -10.09
N TRP A 437 10.58 -15.52 -9.09
CA TRP A 437 10.68 -14.08 -8.85
C TRP A 437 12.01 -13.62 -8.24
N ASN A 438 12.77 -14.56 -7.70
CA ASN A 438 14.01 -14.35 -6.97
C ASN A 438 15.22 -14.94 -7.73
N ASP A 439 15.03 -15.33 -9.00
CA ASP A 439 16.09 -15.81 -9.89
C ASP A 439 16.89 -14.62 -10.46
N THR A 440 17.63 -13.97 -9.56
CA THR A 440 18.40 -12.75 -9.84
C THR A 440 19.90 -13.01 -9.88
N GLY A 441 20.31 -14.29 -9.86
CA GLY A 441 21.71 -14.68 -9.82
C GLY A 441 22.49 -14.21 -11.05
N ARG A 442 23.50 -13.37 -10.85
CA ARG A 442 24.47 -12.93 -11.87
C ARG A 442 25.90 -13.07 -11.33
N PRO A 443 26.94 -13.14 -12.18
CA PRO A 443 28.31 -13.10 -11.69
C PRO A 443 28.56 -11.88 -10.78
N VAL A 444 28.88 -12.13 -9.51
CA VAL A 444 29.12 -11.08 -8.53
C VAL A 444 30.42 -10.35 -8.87
N GLU A 445 30.39 -9.03 -8.87
CA GLU A 445 31.60 -8.22 -9.01
C GLU A 445 32.55 -8.52 -7.83
N ALA A 446 33.71 -9.09 -8.15
CA ALA A 446 34.67 -9.57 -7.15
C ALA A 446 35.61 -8.47 -6.68
N ARG A 447 35.82 -7.43 -7.50
CA ARG A 447 36.71 -6.31 -7.20
C ARG A 447 36.10 -5.37 -6.18
N THR A 448 36.91 -4.85 -5.29
CA THR A 448 36.56 -3.77 -4.36
C THR A 448 36.52 -2.41 -5.06
N VAL A 449 35.94 -1.41 -4.41
CA VAL A 449 35.85 -0.04 -4.94
C VAL A 449 37.23 0.53 -5.32
N PRO A 450 38.30 0.41 -4.50
CA PRO A 450 39.64 0.87 -4.90
C PRO A 450 40.17 0.17 -6.16
N GLU A 451 39.91 -1.13 -6.33
CA GLU A 451 40.35 -1.89 -7.50
C GLU A 451 39.59 -1.46 -8.77
N LEU A 452 38.28 -1.26 -8.67
CA LEU A 452 37.44 -0.73 -9.74
C LEU A 452 37.94 0.65 -10.18
N PHE A 453 38.18 1.55 -9.22
CA PHE A 453 38.70 2.88 -9.51
C PHE A 453 40.10 2.84 -10.15
N ALA A 454 41.01 2.02 -9.62
CA ALA A 454 42.36 1.88 -10.17
C ALA A 454 42.37 1.34 -11.61
N GLU A 455 41.42 0.47 -11.97
CA GLU A 455 41.24 0.01 -13.35
C GLU A 455 40.79 1.12 -14.28
N THR A 456 39.80 1.90 -13.85
CA THR A 456 39.31 3.06 -14.60
C THR A 456 40.40 4.11 -14.81
N VAL A 457 41.22 4.38 -13.79
CA VAL A 457 42.38 5.29 -13.89
C VAL A 457 43.39 4.79 -14.92
N ARG A 458 43.68 3.48 -14.96
CA ARG A 458 44.57 2.89 -15.97
C ARG A 458 43.98 2.98 -17.38
N ALA A 459 42.67 2.83 -17.52
CA ALA A 459 41.99 2.86 -18.81
C ALA A 459 41.83 4.28 -19.37
N ARG A 460 41.62 5.29 -18.52
CA ARG A 460 41.27 6.66 -18.91
C ARG A 460 42.00 7.76 -18.10
N PRO A 461 43.34 7.76 -18.02
CA PRO A 461 44.07 8.65 -17.10
C PRO A 461 43.86 10.15 -17.38
N ASP A 462 43.74 10.53 -18.65
CA ASP A 462 43.63 11.92 -19.09
C ASP A 462 42.17 12.40 -19.24
N ALA A 463 41.19 11.50 -19.07
CA ALA A 463 39.78 11.88 -19.12
C ALA A 463 39.38 12.64 -17.85
N THR A 464 38.47 13.61 -17.99
CA THR A 464 37.88 14.31 -16.84
C THR A 464 37.12 13.31 -15.98
N ALA A 465 37.38 13.33 -14.67
CA ALA A 465 36.78 12.43 -13.69
C ALA A 465 35.82 13.19 -12.77
N LEU A 466 36.30 14.28 -12.17
CA LEU A 466 35.57 15.03 -11.14
C LEU A 466 35.51 16.51 -11.49
N VAL A 467 34.31 17.08 -11.43
CA VAL A 467 34.05 18.51 -11.59
C VAL A 467 33.38 19.03 -10.32
N THR A 468 34.00 20.03 -9.71
CA THR A 468 33.51 20.69 -8.49
C THR A 468 33.62 22.21 -8.62
N SER A 469 33.19 22.96 -7.61
CA SER A 469 33.50 24.39 -7.45
C SER A 469 35.00 24.68 -7.45
N GLY A 470 35.82 23.73 -6.97
CA GLY A 470 37.28 23.82 -6.95
C GLY A 470 37.97 23.56 -8.30
N GLY A 471 37.23 23.13 -9.33
CA GLY A 471 37.74 22.95 -10.69
C GLY A 471 37.49 21.55 -11.26
N ARG A 472 38.30 21.18 -12.26
CA ARG A 472 38.22 19.89 -12.97
C ARG A 472 39.46 19.06 -12.71
N LEU A 473 39.28 17.79 -12.34
CA LEU A 473 40.35 16.81 -12.17
C LEU A 473 40.20 15.68 -13.19
N THR A 474 41.30 15.28 -13.81
CA THR A 474 41.36 14.03 -14.58
C THR A 474 41.41 12.81 -13.65
N PHE A 475 41.17 11.61 -14.16
CA PHE A 475 41.31 10.38 -13.38
C PHE A 475 42.71 10.24 -12.76
N ALA A 476 43.77 10.57 -13.50
CA ALA A 476 45.14 10.54 -12.98
C ALA A 476 45.35 11.57 -11.84
N GLN A 477 44.79 12.77 -11.96
CA GLN A 477 44.89 13.81 -10.92
C GLN A 477 44.08 13.45 -9.67
N LEU A 478 42.87 12.91 -9.85
CA LEU A 478 42.03 12.44 -8.75
C LEU A 478 42.70 11.27 -8.01
N ALA A 479 43.29 10.32 -8.75
CA ALA A 479 44.04 9.20 -8.17
C ALA A 479 45.26 9.67 -7.39
N ALA A 480 46.01 10.66 -7.88
CA ALA A 480 47.14 11.23 -7.15
C ALA A 480 46.69 11.87 -5.83
N ARG A 481 45.60 12.63 -5.84
CA ARG A 481 45.04 13.26 -4.63
C ARG A 481 44.54 12.22 -3.62
N ALA A 482 43.84 11.18 -4.08
CA ALA A 482 43.41 10.08 -3.23
C ALA A 482 44.62 9.30 -2.67
N ALA A 483 45.69 9.13 -3.44
CA ALA A 483 46.91 8.46 -2.99
C ALA A 483 47.65 9.26 -1.90
N ASP A 484 47.68 10.59 -1.98
CA ASP A 484 48.23 11.45 -0.94
C ASP A 484 47.47 11.29 0.39
N ILE A 485 46.14 11.30 0.33
CA ILE A 485 45.28 11.04 1.49
C ILE A 485 45.53 9.63 2.03
N THR A 486 45.59 8.62 1.16
CA THR A 486 45.88 7.23 1.53
C THR A 486 47.18 7.12 2.32
N ARG A 487 48.28 7.71 1.80
CA ARG A 487 49.59 7.67 2.46
C ARG A 487 49.57 8.36 3.82
N ALA A 488 48.91 9.51 3.93
CA ALA A 488 48.79 10.22 5.20
C ALA A 488 47.99 9.43 6.26
N LEU A 489 46.94 8.73 5.83
CA LEU A 489 46.10 7.90 6.70
C LEU A 489 46.80 6.62 7.13
N LEU A 490 47.53 5.95 6.23
CA LEU A 490 48.33 4.75 6.56
C LEU A 490 49.37 5.05 7.66
N ARG A 491 50.05 6.21 7.59
CA ARG A 491 50.99 6.66 8.64
C ARG A 491 50.31 6.88 10.00
N ARG A 492 49.02 7.15 10.00
CA ARG A 492 48.19 7.33 11.20
C ARG A 492 47.53 6.02 11.67
N GLY A 493 47.81 4.91 11.00
CA GLY A 493 47.32 3.58 11.35
C GLY A 493 45.97 3.24 10.74
N ALA A 494 45.58 3.89 9.64
CA ALA A 494 44.46 3.39 8.83
C ALA A 494 44.80 1.99 8.30
N ALA A 495 43.82 1.10 8.40
CA ALA A 495 43.89 -0.30 8.02
C ALA A 495 42.47 -0.86 7.82
N PRO A 496 42.30 -2.07 7.27
CA PRO A 496 41.02 -2.78 7.32
C PRO A 496 40.38 -2.74 8.71
N GLU A 497 39.06 -2.52 8.75
CA GLU A 497 38.25 -2.45 9.98
C GLU A 497 38.51 -1.24 10.88
N THR A 498 39.33 -0.28 10.44
CA THR A 498 39.44 1.05 11.06
C THR A 498 38.45 2.02 10.43
N VAL A 499 38.02 3.03 11.19
CA VAL A 499 37.06 4.05 10.74
C VAL A 499 37.75 5.40 10.66
N ILE A 500 37.55 6.14 9.57
CA ILE A 500 38.01 7.52 9.40
C ILE A 500 36.79 8.44 9.28
N GLY A 501 36.68 9.42 10.17
CA GLY A 501 35.63 10.43 10.08
C GLY A 501 35.93 11.44 8.96
N LEU A 502 34.92 11.83 8.20
CA LEU A 502 35.02 12.83 7.13
C LEU A 502 34.07 14.00 7.42
N ALA A 503 34.64 15.15 7.77
CA ALA A 503 33.94 16.40 7.98
C ALA A 503 34.50 17.46 7.03
N LEU A 504 34.13 17.38 5.75
CA LEU A 504 34.73 18.13 4.66
C LEU A 504 33.68 18.87 3.82
N PRO A 505 34.06 19.95 3.13
CA PRO A 505 33.22 20.55 2.09
C PRO A 505 32.97 19.55 0.95
N ARG A 506 31.85 19.72 0.22
CA ARG A 506 31.39 18.79 -0.82
C ARG A 506 32.43 18.53 -1.92
N ASP A 507 33.21 19.53 -2.29
CA ASP A 507 34.23 19.45 -3.33
C ASP A 507 35.47 18.63 -2.92
N GLU A 508 35.62 18.34 -1.63
CA GLU A 508 36.72 17.56 -1.06
C GLU A 508 36.33 16.12 -0.67
N MET A 509 35.02 15.81 -0.68
CA MET A 509 34.50 14.51 -0.22
C MET A 509 34.93 13.34 -1.12
N VAL A 510 34.86 13.48 -2.44
CA VAL A 510 35.16 12.36 -3.37
C VAL A 510 36.63 11.91 -3.30
N PRO A 511 37.64 12.81 -3.37
CA PRO A 511 39.03 12.41 -3.17
C PRO A 511 39.28 11.77 -1.80
N ALA A 512 38.63 12.28 -0.74
CA ALA A 512 38.76 11.76 0.62
C ALA A 512 38.17 10.35 0.78
N ILE A 513 36.95 10.11 0.27
CA ILE A 513 36.32 8.78 0.28
C ILE A 513 37.22 7.78 -0.45
N LEU A 514 37.68 8.09 -1.66
CA LEU A 514 38.56 7.20 -2.43
C LEU A 514 39.88 6.93 -1.69
N GLY A 515 40.47 7.94 -1.04
CA GLY A 515 41.70 7.79 -0.25
C GLY A 515 41.52 6.95 1.02
N VAL A 516 40.40 7.12 1.73
CA VAL A 516 40.06 6.29 2.90
C VAL A 516 39.88 4.84 2.49
N LEU A 517 39.07 4.58 1.46
CA LEU A 517 38.82 3.22 0.97
C LEU A 517 40.10 2.56 0.45
N ALA A 518 40.97 3.31 -0.23
CA ALA A 518 42.26 2.80 -0.70
C ALA A 518 43.22 2.44 0.46
N SER A 519 43.09 3.08 1.63
CA SER A 519 43.83 2.68 2.85
C SER A 519 43.31 1.39 3.49
N GLY A 520 42.18 0.86 3.01
CA GLY A 520 41.46 -0.29 3.58
C GLY A 520 40.47 0.08 4.67
N ALA A 521 40.48 1.33 5.15
CA ALA A 521 39.57 1.81 6.19
C ALA A 521 38.16 2.09 5.65
N ALA A 522 37.18 2.09 6.56
CA ALA A 522 35.82 2.56 6.29
C ALA A 522 35.70 4.06 6.58
N TYR A 523 34.90 4.79 5.80
CA TYR A 523 34.62 6.20 6.10
C TYR A 523 33.33 6.37 6.90
N LEU A 524 33.29 7.41 7.74
CA LEU A 524 32.11 7.90 8.44
C LEU A 524 31.86 9.35 8.01
N PRO A 525 30.81 9.64 7.21
CA PRO A 525 30.47 11.01 6.87
C PRO A 525 29.90 11.73 8.10
N LEU A 526 30.41 12.94 8.36
CA LEU A 526 30.00 13.83 9.44
C LEU A 526 29.56 15.15 8.83
N ASP A 527 28.27 15.45 8.95
CA ASP A 527 27.73 16.74 8.51
C ASP A 527 28.06 17.82 9.57
N PRO A 528 28.92 18.81 9.28
CA PRO A 528 29.31 19.82 10.25
C PRO A 528 28.16 20.74 10.68
N GLU A 529 27.02 20.71 9.99
CA GLU A 529 25.81 21.47 10.37
C GLU A 529 24.92 20.70 11.36
N TYR A 530 25.24 19.43 11.68
CA TYR A 530 24.54 18.72 12.73
C TYR A 530 24.82 19.32 14.12
N PRO A 531 23.85 19.24 15.05
CA PRO A 531 24.07 19.67 16.43
C PRO A 531 25.28 18.96 17.06
N ALA A 532 26.06 19.69 17.86
CA ALA A 532 27.29 19.19 18.47
C ALA A 532 27.09 17.85 19.20
N HIS A 533 26.01 17.73 19.99
CA HIS A 533 25.69 16.50 20.74
C HIS A 533 25.45 15.28 19.81
N ARG A 534 24.92 15.49 18.59
CA ARG A 534 24.75 14.43 17.61
C ARG A 534 26.10 13.99 17.03
N LEU A 535 26.98 14.94 16.72
CA LEU A 535 28.34 14.65 16.26
C LEU A 535 29.15 13.95 17.34
N GLU A 536 29.06 14.38 18.61
CA GLU A 536 29.68 13.72 19.76
C GLU A 536 29.23 12.27 19.88
N PHE A 537 27.92 12.01 19.74
CA PHE A 537 27.38 10.66 19.77
C PHE A 537 27.95 9.80 18.64
N MET A 538 27.91 10.28 17.39
CA MET A 538 28.42 9.54 16.23
C MET A 538 29.92 9.22 16.38
N LEU A 539 30.71 10.20 16.81
CA LEU A 539 32.14 10.04 17.05
C LEU A 539 32.44 9.09 18.21
N SER A 540 31.65 9.11 19.27
CA SER A 540 31.80 8.21 20.41
C SER A 540 31.43 6.77 20.08
N ASP A 541 30.33 6.56 19.34
CA ASP A 541 29.84 5.22 18.99
C ASP A 541 30.71 4.57 17.90
N ALA A 542 31.21 5.36 16.93
CA ALA A 542 32.06 4.87 15.86
C ALA A 542 33.56 4.85 16.19
N ALA A 543 34.00 5.65 17.16
CA ALA A 543 35.38 5.77 17.61
C ALA A 543 36.40 5.86 16.45
N PRO A 544 36.26 6.84 15.53
CA PRO A 544 37.15 6.92 14.37
C PRO A 544 38.59 7.18 14.81
N ARG A 545 39.54 6.63 14.04
CA ARG A 545 40.97 6.77 14.30
C ARG A 545 41.40 8.24 14.26
N CYS A 546 40.89 8.98 13.30
CA CYS A 546 40.98 10.42 13.19
C CYS A 546 39.80 10.96 12.38
N VAL A 547 39.61 12.27 12.40
CA VAL A 547 38.64 12.99 11.57
C VAL A 547 39.39 13.86 10.58
N LEU A 548 39.25 13.56 9.29
CA LEU A 548 39.75 14.40 8.21
C LEU A 548 38.80 15.59 8.03
N THR A 549 39.33 16.79 8.16
CA THR A 549 38.57 18.04 8.10
C THR A 549 39.39 19.17 7.46
N THR A 550 38.82 20.37 7.39
CA THR A 550 39.51 21.59 6.93
C THR A 550 39.70 22.57 8.08
N ALA A 551 40.63 23.51 7.95
CA ALA A 551 40.84 24.53 8.98
C ALA A 551 39.57 25.37 9.25
N ALA A 552 38.72 25.54 8.24
CA ALA A 552 37.45 26.25 8.33
C ALA A 552 36.37 25.48 9.10
N LEU A 553 36.38 24.15 9.04
CA LEU A 553 35.36 23.29 9.66
C LEU A 553 35.79 22.75 11.04
N ALA A 554 37.10 22.68 11.32
CA ALA A 554 37.62 22.20 12.59
C ALA A 554 36.95 22.83 13.84
N PRO A 555 36.66 24.15 13.89
CA PRO A 555 36.00 24.76 15.06
C PRO A 555 34.53 24.34 15.28
N LYS A 556 33.89 23.69 14.29
CA LYS A 556 32.51 23.19 14.41
C LYS A 556 32.44 21.76 14.97
N LEU A 557 33.58 21.08 15.04
CA LEU A 557 33.63 19.69 15.48
C LEU A 557 33.84 19.61 17.00
N PRO A 558 33.30 18.56 17.65
CA PRO A 558 33.55 18.32 19.06
C PRO A 558 35.03 18.08 19.39
N ASP A 559 35.45 18.53 20.57
CA ASP A 559 36.79 18.27 21.11
C ASP A 559 37.01 16.77 21.44
N GLY A 560 38.27 16.35 21.58
CA GLY A 560 38.61 15.00 22.07
C GLY A 560 38.93 13.97 20.99
N HIS A 561 38.95 14.35 19.72
CA HIS A 561 39.33 13.51 18.58
C HIS A 561 40.56 14.07 17.83
N GLU A 562 41.37 13.20 17.24
CA GLU A 562 42.48 13.63 16.37
C GLU A 562 41.91 14.25 15.09
N LEU A 563 42.05 15.56 14.94
CA LEU A 563 41.69 16.28 13.72
C LEU A 563 42.89 16.34 12.77
N VAL A 564 42.68 15.91 11.53
CA VAL A 564 43.68 15.99 10.46
C VAL A 564 43.21 17.01 9.45
N LEU A 565 43.99 18.07 9.25
CA LEU A 565 43.65 19.11 8.29
C LEU A 565 44.06 18.67 6.88
N LEU A 566 43.12 18.72 5.95
CA LEU A 566 43.34 18.32 4.56
C LEU A 566 44.41 19.20 3.90
N GLU A 567 44.45 20.48 4.25
CA GLU A 567 45.40 21.47 3.72
C GLU A 567 46.84 21.19 4.17
N SER A 568 47.05 20.57 5.34
CA SER A 568 48.39 20.27 5.86
C SER A 568 48.99 18.97 5.33
N LEU A 569 48.18 18.09 4.72
CA LEU A 569 48.66 16.79 4.22
C LEU A 569 49.78 16.94 3.17
N GLY A 570 49.66 17.94 2.29
CA GLY A 570 50.64 18.18 1.25
C GLY A 570 52.00 18.66 1.78
N GLU A 571 52.02 19.44 2.87
CA GLU A 571 53.25 19.89 3.53
C GLU A 571 53.89 18.73 4.31
N GLU A 572 53.09 17.97 5.05
CA GLU A 572 53.56 16.81 5.82
C GLU A 572 54.19 15.73 4.94
N LEU A 573 53.63 15.48 3.75
CA LEU A 573 54.21 14.56 2.78
C LEU A 573 55.53 15.08 2.18
N ARG A 574 55.69 16.41 2.05
CA ARG A 574 56.92 17.04 1.53
C ARG A 574 58.04 17.11 2.57
N GLU A 575 57.72 17.36 3.83
CA GLU A 575 58.70 17.41 4.93
C GLU A 575 59.31 16.05 5.21
N ASN A 576 58.56 14.96 4.94
CA ASN A 576 58.99 13.59 5.21
C ASN A 576 59.51 12.83 3.97
N LEU A 577 59.94 13.54 2.91
CA LEU A 577 60.49 12.96 1.66
C LEU A 577 61.80 12.15 1.83
N GLY A 578 62.32 12.00 3.06
CA GLY A 578 63.58 11.31 3.38
C GLY A 578 63.47 10.18 4.41
N GLU A 579 62.30 9.94 4.99
CA GLU A 579 62.03 8.71 5.74
C GLU A 579 61.71 7.60 4.73
N GLU A 580 62.23 6.38 4.92
CA GLU A 580 61.85 5.24 4.07
C GLU A 580 60.33 5.19 4.01
N GLU A 581 59.76 5.36 2.80
CA GLU A 581 58.34 5.09 2.62
C GLU A 581 58.12 3.68 3.17
N PRO A 582 57.10 3.43 4.01
CA PRO A 582 56.77 2.07 4.37
C PRO A 582 56.61 1.33 3.04
N ASP A 583 57.55 0.43 2.73
CA ASP A 583 57.56 -0.37 1.51
C ASP A 583 56.10 -0.79 1.29
N GLY A 584 55.58 -0.69 0.06
CA GLY A 584 54.16 -0.99 -0.27
C GLY A 584 53.61 -2.32 0.28
N THR A 585 54.46 -3.14 0.90
CA THR A 585 54.20 -4.17 1.91
C THR A 585 53.30 -3.81 3.10
N GLY A 586 53.09 -2.52 3.44
CA GLY A 586 52.23 -2.11 4.57
C GLY A 586 50.74 -1.93 4.25
N GLN A 587 50.37 -1.79 2.98
CA GLN A 587 48.98 -1.61 2.55
C GLN A 587 48.32 -2.98 2.44
N ILE A 588 47.35 -3.25 3.32
CA ILE A 588 46.53 -4.47 3.25
C ILE A 588 45.33 -4.15 2.35
N PRO A 589 45.20 -4.77 1.16
CA PRO A 589 44.03 -4.56 0.31
C PRO A 589 42.75 -4.91 1.07
N PRO A 590 41.66 -4.13 0.92
CA PRO A 590 40.40 -4.48 1.56
C PRO A 590 39.87 -5.80 0.97
N ASP A 591 39.40 -6.70 1.84
CA ASP A 591 38.58 -7.83 1.42
C ASP A 591 37.18 -7.33 1.04
N PRO A 592 36.47 -7.92 0.05
CA PRO A 592 35.09 -7.55 -0.25
C PRO A 592 34.15 -7.55 0.96
N ALA A 593 34.35 -8.40 1.97
CA ALA A 593 33.55 -8.41 3.19
C ALA A 593 33.93 -7.29 4.20
N SER A 594 35.01 -6.55 3.96
CA SER A 594 35.46 -5.45 4.81
C SER A 594 34.46 -4.29 4.78
N ALA A 595 34.39 -3.55 5.88
CA ALA A 595 33.58 -2.34 5.96
C ALA A 595 34.08 -1.28 4.96
N ALA A 596 33.18 -0.71 4.16
CA ALA A 596 33.47 0.39 3.25
C ALA A 596 32.99 1.73 3.84
N TYR A 597 31.83 1.73 4.51
CA TYR A 597 31.29 2.92 5.14
C TYR A 597 30.49 2.61 6.38
N ILE A 598 30.30 3.63 7.21
CA ILE A 598 29.35 3.64 8.31
C ILE A 598 28.44 4.83 8.11
N ILE A 599 27.18 4.59 7.75
CA ILE A 599 26.17 5.65 7.57
C ILE A 599 25.16 5.55 8.70
N PHE A 600 25.00 6.63 9.46
CA PHE A 600 24.05 6.68 10.58
C PHE A 600 22.64 6.96 10.08
N THR A 601 21.69 6.15 10.56
CA THR A 601 20.25 6.33 10.36
C THR A 601 19.55 6.58 11.69
N SER A 602 18.34 7.12 11.65
CA SER A 602 17.48 7.25 12.84
C SER A 602 17.16 5.87 13.44
N GLY A 603 17.05 5.79 14.77
CA GLY A 603 16.81 4.53 15.48
C GLY A 603 15.47 4.52 16.21
N SER A 604 14.74 3.39 16.14
CA SER A 604 13.43 3.22 16.76
C SER A 604 13.44 3.35 18.31
N THR A 605 14.61 3.22 18.94
CA THR A 605 14.82 3.42 20.39
C THR A 605 15.17 4.86 20.76
N GLY A 606 15.19 5.76 19.78
CA GLY A 606 15.58 7.17 19.94
C GLY A 606 17.08 7.44 19.95
N VAL A 607 17.89 6.47 19.56
CA VAL A 607 19.35 6.60 19.43
C VAL A 607 19.77 6.27 17.99
N PRO A 608 20.51 7.15 17.29
CA PRO A 608 20.98 6.86 15.93
C PRO A 608 21.78 5.56 15.84
N LYS A 609 21.65 4.84 14.71
CA LYS A 609 22.30 3.55 14.47
C LYS A 609 23.20 3.61 13.24
N GLY A 610 24.47 3.24 13.38
CA GLY A 610 25.42 3.17 12.27
C GLY A 610 25.24 1.88 11.46
N VAL A 611 24.87 1.98 10.19
CA VAL A 611 24.81 0.85 9.26
C VAL A 611 26.20 0.61 8.68
N VAL A 612 26.73 -0.60 8.84
CA VAL A 612 28.05 -0.98 8.35
C VAL A 612 27.92 -1.59 6.95
N GLY A 613 28.09 -0.75 5.93
CA GLY A 613 28.13 -1.15 4.52
C GLY A 613 29.46 -1.80 4.16
N THR A 614 29.44 -2.74 3.21
CA THR A 614 30.64 -3.50 2.81
C THR A 614 31.04 -3.19 1.37
N HIS A 615 32.29 -3.49 1.03
CA HIS A 615 32.72 -3.44 -0.36
C HIS A 615 31.91 -4.39 -1.26
N ARG A 616 31.53 -5.57 -0.76
CA ARG A 616 30.70 -6.55 -1.47
C ARG A 616 29.37 -5.95 -1.89
N GLY A 617 28.68 -5.25 -0.99
CA GLY A 617 27.41 -4.59 -1.29
C GLY A 617 27.55 -3.55 -2.39
N LEU A 618 28.54 -2.66 -2.28
CA LEU A 618 28.81 -1.63 -3.28
C LEU A 618 29.24 -2.21 -4.64
N SER A 619 30.07 -3.25 -4.64
CA SER A 619 30.52 -3.91 -5.87
C SER A 619 29.37 -4.65 -6.56
N ASN A 620 28.49 -5.32 -5.80
CA ASN A 620 27.29 -5.93 -6.36
C ASN A 620 26.36 -4.88 -6.98
N LEU A 621 26.13 -3.77 -6.26
CA LEU A 621 25.35 -2.64 -6.76
C LEU A 621 25.93 -2.08 -8.06
N PHE A 622 27.26 -1.86 -8.11
CA PHE A 622 27.99 -1.44 -9.31
C PHE A 622 27.79 -2.42 -10.47
N GLY A 623 27.88 -3.73 -10.22
CA GLY A 623 27.65 -4.76 -11.22
C GLY A 623 26.25 -4.69 -11.83
N SER A 624 25.22 -4.58 -10.97
CA SER A 624 23.82 -4.45 -11.42
C SER A 624 23.62 -3.15 -12.22
N HIS A 625 24.03 -2.00 -11.67
CA HIS A 625 23.85 -0.70 -12.30
C HIS A 625 24.64 -0.56 -13.60
N ARG A 626 25.81 -1.20 -13.70
CA ARG A 626 26.58 -1.16 -14.94
C ARG A 626 25.81 -1.81 -16.08
N GLU A 627 25.23 -2.98 -15.85
CA GLU A 627 24.47 -3.71 -16.87
C GLU A 627 23.10 -3.09 -17.14
N ASP A 628 22.37 -2.70 -16.10
CA ASP A 628 20.96 -2.33 -16.18
C ASP A 628 20.71 -0.82 -16.41
N LEU A 629 21.70 0.03 -16.14
CA LEU A 629 21.54 1.50 -16.17
C LEU A 629 22.64 2.22 -16.96
N ILE A 630 23.92 1.95 -16.69
CA ILE A 630 25.05 2.69 -17.29
C ILE A 630 25.29 2.26 -18.75
N GLU A 631 25.49 0.97 -19.01
CA GLU A 631 25.74 0.48 -20.39
C GLU A 631 24.58 0.77 -21.36
N PRO A 632 23.29 0.64 -20.97
CA PRO A 632 22.18 1.10 -21.80
C PRO A 632 22.27 2.59 -22.15
N ALA A 633 22.66 3.43 -21.18
CA ALA A 633 22.84 4.86 -21.40
C ALA A 633 24.01 5.17 -22.34
N GLU A 634 25.13 4.46 -22.21
CA GLU A 634 26.28 4.55 -23.14
C GLU A 634 25.83 4.22 -24.58
N ARG A 635 25.13 3.10 -24.77
CA ARG A 635 24.59 2.70 -26.08
C ARG A 635 23.56 3.68 -26.63
N ALA A 636 22.73 4.27 -25.78
CA ALA A 636 21.78 5.30 -26.19
C ALA A 636 22.49 6.58 -26.65
N ALA A 637 23.53 6.99 -25.94
CA ALA A 637 24.33 8.15 -26.29
C ALA A 637 25.10 7.97 -27.62
N GLU A 638 25.65 6.79 -27.88
CA GLU A 638 26.34 6.46 -29.14
C GLU A 638 25.44 6.55 -30.38
N ARG A 639 24.15 6.21 -30.24
CA ARG A 639 23.18 6.21 -31.35
C ARG A 639 22.65 7.60 -31.71
N SER A 640 22.81 8.59 -30.84
CA SER A 640 22.33 9.95 -31.07
C SER A 640 23.27 10.70 -32.02
N ALA A 641 22.83 10.95 -33.27
CA ALA A 641 23.59 11.60 -34.33
C ALA A 641 24.08 13.04 -34.00
N GLU A 642 23.59 13.64 -32.91
CA GLU A 642 23.98 14.98 -32.44
C GLU A 642 25.19 14.98 -31.48
N ARG A 643 25.63 13.81 -31.01
CA ARG A 643 26.82 13.70 -30.14
C ARG A 643 28.03 13.35 -30.99
N SER A 644 28.72 14.39 -31.45
CA SER A 644 30.03 14.32 -32.14
C SER A 644 30.99 13.33 -31.44
N GLU A 645 31.88 12.70 -32.22
CA GLU A 645 33.05 11.88 -31.83
C GLU A 645 33.91 12.44 -30.67
N ALA A 646 33.65 13.66 -30.20
CA ALA A 646 34.39 14.37 -29.16
C ALA A 646 33.98 14.07 -27.70
N ARG A 647 32.89 13.34 -27.40
CA ARG A 647 32.47 13.10 -26.00
C ARG A 647 32.42 11.60 -25.65
N SER A 648 33.54 11.06 -25.16
CA SER A 648 33.70 9.66 -24.77
C SER A 648 33.19 9.31 -23.36
N ALA A 649 32.68 10.28 -22.60
CA ALA A 649 32.17 10.09 -21.24
C ALA A 649 30.83 10.82 -21.02
N LEU A 650 29.92 10.13 -20.33
CA LEU A 650 28.67 10.70 -19.83
C LEU A 650 28.94 11.54 -18.56
N ARG A 651 27.98 12.39 -18.18
CA ARG A 651 28.05 13.26 -17.00
C ARG A 651 26.96 12.92 -15.99
N ALA A 652 27.36 12.59 -14.77
CA ALA A 652 26.47 12.29 -13.65
C ALA A 652 26.47 13.44 -12.65
N LEU A 653 25.27 13.90 -12.27
CA LEU A 653 25.11 14.88 -11.21
C LEU A 653 25.17 14.21 -9.84
N HIS A 654 25.95 14.79 -8.91
CA HIS A 654 25.94 14.43 -7.50
C HIS A 654 25.35 15.57 -6.65
N ALA A 655 24.04 15.50 -6.41
CA ALA A 655 23.29 16.46 -5.60
C ALA A 655 22.77 15.89 -4.26
N ALA A 656 23.06 14.64 -3.93
CA ALA A 656 22.71 14.06 -2.62
C ALA A 656 23.68 14.53 -1.51
N SER A 657 23.24 14.44 -0.25
CA SER A 657 24.15 14.53 0.91
C SER A 657 25.03 13.28 0.99
N PHE A 658 26.32 13.43 1.31
CA PHE A 658 27.22 12.28 1.53
C PHE A 658 26.94 11.52 2.82
N SER A 659 26.08 12.07 3.70
CA SER A 659 25.57 11.36 4.88
C SER A 659 24.35 10.48 4.55
N PHE A 660 23.91 10.47 3.29
CA PHE A 660 22.87 9.60 2.76
C PHE A 660 23.48 8.60 1.78
N ASP A 661 23.17 7.32 1.91
CA ASP A 661 23.81 6.27 1.12
C ASP A 661 23.50 6.34 -0.38
N GLY A 662 22.37 6.95 -0.75
CA GLY A 662 22.05 7.33 -2.14
C GLY A 662 23.14 8.17 -2.82
N SER A 663 24.06 8.80 -2.07
CA SER A 663 25.24 9.46 -2.66
C SER A 663 26.11 8.52 -3.50
N TRP A 664 26.04 7.21 -3.25
CA TRP A 664 26.80 6.22 -4.00
C TRP A 664 26.30 6.03 -5.43
N GLU A 665 25.01 6.24 -5.75
CA GLU A 665 24.47 6.07 -7.10
C GLU A 665 25.26 6.84 -8.16
N PRO A 666 25.43 8.18 -8.07
CA PRO A 666 26.25 8.92 -9.02
C PRO A 666 27.74 8.57 -8.91
N MET A 667 28.24 8.08 -7.77
CA MET A 667 29.63 7.60 -7.67
C MET A 667 29.87 6.33 -8.50
N LEU A 668 28.87 5.50 -8.76
CA LEU A 668 29.00 4.32 -9.64
C LEU A 668 29.38 4.71 -11.07
N TRP A 669 28.89 5.86 -11.55
CA TRP A 669 29.25 6.41 -12.86
C TRP A 669 30.72 6.82 -12.92
N LEU A 670 31.25 7.41 -11.84
CA LEU A 670 32.69 7.70 -11.73
C LEU A 670 33.52 6.41 -11.80
N LEU A 671 33.09 5.36 -11.10
CA LEU A 671 33.76 4.05 -11.13
C LEU A 671 33.69 3.41 -12.52
N ALA A 672 32.59 3.61 -13.25
CA ALA A 672 32.47 3.19 -14.64
C ALA A 672 33.38 4.01 -15.58
N GLY A 673 33.82 5.20 -15.15
CA GLY A 673 34.77 6.09 -15.82
C GLY A 673 34.15 7.30 -16.51
N HIS A 674 32.97 7.71 -16.04
CA HIS A 674 32.27 8.90 -16.47
C HIS A 674 32.61 10.13 -15.62
N GLU A 675 32.20 11.31 -16.08
CA GLU A 675 32.41 12.58 -15.38
C GLU A 675 31.40 12.73 -14.23
N LEU A 676 31.89 12.90 -13.00
CA LEU A 676 31.08 13.18 -11.82
C LEU A 676 31.07 14.68 -11.53
N HIS A 677 29.88 15.30 -11.51
CA HIS A 677 29.68 16.70 -11.19
C HIS A 677 29.13 16.85 -9.78
N VAL A 678 29.98 17.22 -8.82
CA VAL A 678 29.55 17.49 -7.44
C VAL A 678 29.25 18.98 -7.32
N VAL A 679 27.96 19.31 -7.27
CA VAL A 679 27.50 20.69 -7.09
C VAL A 679 27.68 21.14 -5.63
N ASP A 680 27.97 22.42 -5.43
CA ASP A 680 28.03 23.02 -4.10
C ASP A 680 26.63 23.12 -3.45
N GLU A 681 26.63 23.36 -2.14
CA GLU A 681 25.42 23.45 -1.32
C GLU A 681 24.46 24.54 -1.81
N ALA A 682 24.99 25.68 -2.28
CA ALA A 682 24.18 26.81 -2.74
C ALA A 682 23.44 26.50 -4.05
N THR A 683 24.08 25.72 -4.94
CA THR A 683 23.47 25.26 -6.19
C THR A 683 22.48 24.12 -5.94
N MET A 684 22.85 23.16 -5.09
CA MET A 684 21.99 22.04 -4.69
C MET A 684 20.67 22.51 -4.06
N THR A 685 20.74 23.56 -3.25
CA THR A 685 19.58 24.12 -2.54
C THR A 685 18.83 25.21 -3.32
N ASP A 686 19.18 25.43 -4.59
CA ASP A 686 18.51 26.40 -5.45
C ASP A 686 18.04 25.70 -6.74
N PRO A 687 16.75 25.32 -6.84
CA PRO A 687 16.19 24.63 -7.99
C PRO A 687 16.50 25.30 -9.32
N ALA A 688 16.46 26.63 -9.39
CA ALA A 688 16.74 27.37 -10.62
C ALA A 688 18.22 27.32 -11.00
N ALA A 689 19.12 27.44 -10.02
CA ALA A 689 20.55 27.30 -10.26
C ALA A 689 20.91 25.87 -10.69
N LEU A 690 20.31 24.85 -10.06
CA LEU A 690 20.52 23.46 -10.42
C LEU A 690 20.05 23.16 -11.83
N LEU A 691 18.85 23.62 -12.23
CA LEU A 691 18.34 23.47 -13.59
C LEU A 691 19.22 24.19 -14.62
N GLY A 692 19.72 25.38 -14.28
CA GLY A 692 20.71 26.09 -15.07
C GLY A 692 21.99 25.27 -15.26
N HIS A 693 22.49 24.62 -14.20
CA HIS A 693 23.65 23.73 -14.26
C HIS A 693 23.40 22.50 -15.13
N LEU A 694 22.26 21.81 -14.96
CA LEU A 694 21.86 20.65 -15.76
C LEU A 694 21.91 20.98 -17.26
N ALA A 695 21.33 22.12 -17.65
CA ALA A 695 21.26 22.56 -19.04
C ALA A 695 22.62 23.05 -19.60
N ALA A 696 23.38 23.78 -18.80
CA ALA A 696 24.68 24.34 -19.19
C ALA A 696 25.73 23.25 -19.38
N GLU A 697 25.83 22.34 -18.42
CA GLU A 697 26.81 21.25 -18.46
C GLU A 697 26.28 20.01 -19.18
N ARG A 698 25.03 20.01 -19.66
CA ARG A 698 24.42 18.89 -20.41
C ARG A 698 24.59 17.55 -19.65
N MET A 699 24.03 17.52 -18.44
CA MET A 699 24.03 16.35 -17.54
C MET A 699 23.26 15.18 -18.14
N ASP A 700 23.88 14.00 -18.16
CA ASP A 700 23.29 12.79 -18.72
C ASP A 700 22.50 11.98 -17.71
N PHE A 701 22.97 11.95 -16.45
CA PHE A 701 22.33 11.24 -15.35
C PHE A 701 21.96 12.20 -14.23
N VAL A 702 20.72 12.09 -13.75
CA VAL A 702 20.24 12.73 -12.55
C VAL A 702 19.53 11.68 -11.69
N ASP A 703 19.84 11.67 -10.40
CA ASP A 703 19.09 10.95 -9.37
C ASP A 703 18.59 11.96 -8.33
N VAL A 704 17.29 11.90 -8.04
CA VAL A 704 16.60 12.79 -7.12
C VAL A 704 15.42 12.10 -6.45
N THR A 705 15.08 12.51 -5.23
CA THR A 705 13.86 12.01 -4.57
C THR A 705 12.60 12.51 -5.30
N PRO A 706 11.49 11.74 -5.29
CA PRO A 706 10.21 12.19 -5.86
C PRO A 706 9.76 13.57 -5.37
N THR A 707 9.96 13.85 -4.07
CA THR A 707 9.68 15.17 -3.49
C THR A 707 10.50 16.28 -4.15
N TYR A 708 11.81 16.09 -4.33
CA TYR A 708 12.67 17.11 -4.93
C TYR A 708 12.43 17.25 -6.43
N LEU A 709 12.15 16.15 -7.15
CA LEU A 709 11.75 16.17 -8.55
C LEU A 709 10.52 17.06 -8.77
N ARG A 710 9.52 16.95 -7.89
CA ARG A 710 8.33 17.81 -7.96
C ARG A 710 8.69 19.28 -7.76
N GLU A 711 9.66 19.60 -6.91
CA GLU A 711 10.15 20.96 -6.75
C GLU A 711 10.83 21.47 -8.02
N LEU A 712 11.74 20.67 -8.60
CA LEU A 712 12.38 21.01 -9.88
C LEU A 712 11.33 21.23 -10.98
N THR A 713 10.27 20.42 -11.01
CA THR A 713 9.18 20.53 -11.98
C THR A 713 8.42 21.86 -11.86
N HIS A 714 8.21 22.39 -10.65
CA HIS A 714 7.62 23.73 -10.47
C HIS A 714 8.53 24.85 -11.01
N HIS A 715 9.83 24.60 -11.05
CA HIS A 715 10.83 25.52 -11.59
C HIS A 715 11.13 25.31 -13.08
N GLY A 716 10.28 24.55 -13.79
CA GLY A 716 10.37 24.35 -15.24
C GLY A 716 11.14 23.10 -15.68
N PHE A 717 11.51 22.21 -14.75
CA PHE A 717 12.06 20.91 -15.13
C PHE A 717 11.01 20.09 -15.89
N LEU A 718 11.45 19.43 -16.97
CA LEU A 718 10.58 18.65 -17.86
C LEU A 718 9.48 19.47 -18.56
N GLU A 719 9.61 20.80 -18.65
CA GLU A 719 8.75 21.62 -19.53
C GLU A 719 9.18 21.51 -21.00
N PRO A 720 8.23 21.64 -21.96
CA PRO A 720 8.55 21.61 -23.38
C PRO A 720 9.63 22.64 -23.77
N GLY A 721 10.69 22.18 -24.45
CA GLY A 721 11.81 23.03 -24.87
C GLY A 721 12.93 23.17 -23.83
N GLY A 722 12.76 22.62 -22.62
CA GLY A 722 13.81 22.49 -21.61
C GLY A 722 14.81 21.37 -21.90
N TYR A 723 15.96 21.39 -21.22
CA TYR A 723 16.92 20.29 -21.28
C TYR A 723 16.46 19.12 -20.41
N VAL A 724 16.46 17.91 -20.97
CA VAL A 724 16.12 16.67 -20.26
C VAL A 724 17.34 15.74 -20.29
N PRO A 725 17.78 15.22 -19.12
CA PRO A 725 18.85 14.22 -19.05
C PRO A 725 18.51 12.95 -19.82
N GLY A 726 19.51 12.19 -20.27
CA GLY A 726 19.29 10.91 -20.93
C GLY A 726 18.80 9.81 -19.98
N VAL A 727 19.13 9.94 -18.70
CA VAL A 727 18.75 9.03 -17.63
C VAL A 727 18.26 9.84 -16.42
N VAL A 728 17.08 9.50 -15.93
CA VAL A 728 16.50 10.05 -14.70
C VAL A 728 16.15 8.90 -13.76
N ALA A 729 16.82 8.84 -12.61
CA ALA A 729 16.44 7.97 -11.52
C ALA A 729 15.66 8.76 -10.46
N VAL A 730 14.70 8.08 -9.84
CA VAL A 730 14.06 8.53 -8.61
C VAL A 730 14.14 7.42 -7.57
N GLY A 731 14.37 7.80 -6.32
CA GLY A 731 14.51 6.84 -5.24
C GLY A 731 14.33 7.46 -3.86
N GLY A 732 14.36 6.61 -2.85
CA GLY A 732 14.28 7.03 -1.46
C GLY A 732 12.87 7.31 -0.93
N GLU A 733 11.84 7.51 -1.76
CA GLU A 733 10.42 7.64 -1.37
C GLU A 733 9.49 6.86 -2.32
N ALA A 734 8.23 6.66 -1.94
CA ALA A 734 7.23 6.16 -2.87
C ALA A 734 6.97 7.20 -3.97
N THR A 735 7.15 6.82 -5.23
CA THR A 735 6.90 7.68 -6.38
C THR A 735 5.39 7.76 -6.69
N PRO A 736 4.75 8.95 -6.65
CA PRO A 736 3.33 9.07 -6.97
C PRO A 736 3.06 8.69 -8.44
N ALA A 737 1.97 7.95 -8.69
CA ALA A 737 1.62 7.48 -10.04
C ALA A 737 1.62 8.57 -11.12
N PRO A 738 1.06 9.78 -10.90
CA PRO A 738 1.11 10.85 -11.91
C PRO A 738 2.54 11.34 -12.23
N VAL A 739 3.44 11.31 -11.24
CA VAL A 739 4.86 11.68 -11.44
C VAL A 739 5.54 10.60 -12.26
N TRP A 740 5.32 9.33 -11.92
CA TRP A 740 5.88 8.20 -12.64
C TRP A 740 5.39 8.12 -14.10
N GLU A 741 4.11 8.35 -14.35
CA GLU A 741 3.55 8.43 -15.70
C GLU A 741 4.17 9.54 -16.53
N ARG A 742 4.37 10.72 -15.94
CA ARG A 742 5.05 11.85 -16.60
C ARG A 742 6.49 11.52 -16.95
N LEU A 743 7.23 10.86 -16.06
CA LEU A 743 8.60 10.41 -16.31
C LEU A 743 8.66 9.39 -17.46
N ARG A 744 7.80 8.36 -17.43
CA ARG A 744 7.74 7.33 -18.50
C ARG A 744 7.34 7.89 -19.86
N ALA A 745 6.65 9.02 -19.90
CA ALA A 745 6.26 9.68 -21.14
C ALA A 745 7.40 10.52 -21.77
N LEU A 746 8.56 10.65 -21.12
CA LEU A 746 9.68 11.44 -21.64
C LEU A 746 10.33 10.76 -22.85
N PRO A 747 10.37 11.41 -24.02
CA PRO A 747 10.92 10.80 -25.22
C PRO A 747 12.45 10.66 -25.11
N GLY A 748 12.96 9.46 -25.38
CA GLY A 748 14.40 9.20 -25.42
C GLY A 748 15.11 9.31 -24.07
N THR A 749 14.36 9.33 -22.96
CA THR A 749 14.89 9.35 -21.59
C THR A 749 14.64 7.99 -20.95
N MET A 750 15.68 7.38 -20.40
CA MET A 750 15.57 6.20 -19.55
C MET A 750 15.15 6.64 -18.16
N VAL A 751 14.10 6.04 -17.62
CA VAL A 751 13.61 6.38 -16.27
C VAL A 751 13.63 5.17 -15.35
N HIS A 752 14.11 5.39 -14.13
CA HIS A 752 14.26 4.36 -13.11
C HIS A 752 13.56 4.79 -11.81
N ASP A 753 12.80 3.89 -11.18
CA ASP A 753 12.29 4.04 -9.81
C ASP A 753 12.97 2.99 -8.93
N LEU A 754 13.82 3.44 -8.01
CA LEU A 754 14.73 2.61 -7.24
C LEU A 754 14.31 2.57 -5.76
N TYR A 755 14.37 1.38 -5.20
CA TYR A 755 14.06 1.11 -3.82
C TYR A 755 15.19 0.31 -3.17
N GLY A 756 15.69 0.82 -2.04
CA GLY A 756 16.42 0.03 -1.08
C GLY A 756 16.52 0.73 0.28
N PRO A 757 16.62 -0.05 1.37
CA PRO A 757 17.06 0.47 2.65
C PRO A 757 18.60 0.52 2.71
N THR A 758 19.15 1.40 3.54
CA THR A 758 20.61 1.50 3.78
C THR A 758 21.25 0.19 4.18
N GLU A 759 20.49 -0.69 4.86
CA GLU A 759 20.91 -2.04 5.24
C GLU A 759 21.11 -3.01 4.05
N CYS A 760 20.78 -2.60 2.82
CA CYS A 760 20.91 -3.40 1.58
C CYS A 760 21.70 -2.67 0.48
N ALA A 761 22.66 -1.81 0.86
CA ALA A 761 23.56 -1.11 -0.04
C ALA A 761 22.84 -0.28 -1.12
N VAL A 762 22.17 0.79 -0.67
CA VAL A 762 21.47 1.78 -1.50
C VAL A 762 20.19 1.23 -2.12
N ASP A 763 20.30 0.34 -3.11
CA ASP A 763 19.17 -0.18 -3.88
C ASP A 763 19.14 -1.71 -3.88
N ALA A 764 17.93 -2.24 -3.76
CA ALA A 764 17.64 -3.68 -3.73
C ALA A 764 16.56 -4.10 -4.73
N TYR A 765 15.74 -3.15 -5.19
CA TYR A 765 14.66 -3.36 -6.16
C TYR A 765 14.54 -2.15 -7.08
N GLY A 766 14.18 -2.38 -8.35
CA GLY A 766 14.04 -1.29 -9.33
C GLY A 766 12.91 -1.50 -10.33
N TRP A 767 12.40 -0.39 -10.87
CA TRP A 767 11.51 -0.32 -12.02
C TRP A 767 12.17 0.47 -13.15
N HIS A 768 12.06 -0.01 -14.39
CA HIS A 768 12.54 0.67 -15.61
C HIS A 768 11.40 1.01 -16.58
N GLY A 769 11.34 2.26 -17.05
CA GLY A 769 10.49 2.68 -18.16
C GLY A 769 11.13 2.36 -19.52
N GLU A 770 10.38 1.77 -20.45
CA GLU A 770 10.90 1.12 -21.66
C GLU A 770 11.85 1.97 -22.54
N THR A 771 12.97 1.36 -22.95
CA THR A 771 13.73 1.75 -24.16
C THR A 771 13.82 0.64 -25.22
N ASP A 772 13.45 -0.61 -24.88
CA ASP A 772 13.57 -1.80 -25.74
C ASP A 772 12.32 -2.71 -25.75
N GLY A 773 11.19 -2.23 -25.22
CA GLY A 773 9.94 -3.00 -25.11
C GLY A 773 9.90 -3.99 -23.94
N ARG A 774 10.86 -3.90 -22.99
CA ARG A 774 10.83 -4.67 -21.74
C ARG A 774 10.71 -3.71 -20.56
N THR A 775 9.56 -3.74 -19.89
CA THR A 775 9.43 -3.14 -18.56
C THR A 775 10.09 -4.09 -17.54
N TRP A 776 11.16 -3.66 -16.89
CA TRP A 776 11.75 -4.38 -15.76
C TRP A 776 11.17 -3.83 -14.47
N ALA A 777 10.71 -4.70 -13.59
CA ALA A 777 10.22 -4.36 -12.26
C ALA A 777 10.53 -5.54 -11.34
N GLY A 778 11.68 -5.50 -10.67
CA GLY A 778 12.20 -6.66 -9.96
C GLY A 778 13.36 -6.35 -9.02
N PRO A 779 13.80 -7.35 -8.23
CA PRO A 779 14.98 -7.20 -7.40
C PRO A 779 16.24 -7.01 -8.25
N LEU A 780 17.22 -6.29 -7.73
CA LEU A 780 18.53 -6.10 -8.37
C LEU A 780 19.31 -7.43 -8.43
N ALA A 781 20.40 -7.44 -9.21
CA ALA A 781 21.26 -8.60 -9.33
C ALA A 781 21.70 -9.13 -7.95
N ASN A 782 21.66 -10.46 -7.79
CA ASN A 782 22.01 -11.19 -6.57
C ASN A 782 21.22 -10.77 -5.32
N THR A 783 20.03 -10.20 -5.51
CA THR A 783 19.10 -9.81 -4.45
C THR A 783 17.79 -10.59 -4.55
N ARG A 784 17.28 -11.06 -3.42
CA ARG A 784 15.98 -11.71 -3.31
C ARG A 784 15.06 -10.87 -2.44
N ALA A 785 13.82 -10.68 -2.88
CA ALA A 785 12.81 -9.89 -2.21
C ALA A 785 11.61 -10.79 -1.86
N HIS A 786 11.56 -11.23 -0.60
CA HIS A 786 10.51 -12.10 -0.08
C HIS A 786 9.42 -11.27 0.58
N VAL A 787 8.16 -11.59 0.30
CA VAL A 787 7.00 -11.04 1.03
C VAL A 787 6.47 -12.15 1.93
N LEU A 788 6.58 -11.95 3.24
CA LEU A 788 6.36 -12.99 4.23
C LEU A 788 5.29 -12.61 5.26
N ASP A 789 4.61 -13.63 5.79
CA ASP A 789 3.75 -13.47 6.97
C ASP A 789 4.56 -13.35 8.27
N ALA A 790 3.87 -13.14 9.40
CA ALA A 790 4.49 -13.03 10.72
C ALA A 790 5.27 -14.29 11.16
N MET A 791 5.06 -15.43 10.49
CA MET A 791 5.72 -16.71 10.73
C MET A 791 6.83 -17.01 9.72
N LEU A 792 7.26 -16.00 8.96
CA LEU A 792 8.30 -16.10 7.92
C LEU A 792 7.93 -17.07 6.79
N ARG A 793 6.64 -17.22 6.48
CA ARG A 793 6.17 -18.05 5.35
C ARG A 793 5.82 -17.13 4.18
N PRO A 794 6.07 -17.54 2.92
CA PRO A 794 5.66 -16.76 1.76
C PRO A 794 4.14 -16.62 1.72
N VAL A 795 3.67 -15.41 1.40
CA VAL A 795 2.25 -15.14 1.17
C VAL A 795 1.90 -15.29 -0.33
N PRO A 796 0.64 -15.61 -0.68
CA PRO A 796 0.22 -15.64 -2.08
C PRO A 796 0.35 -14.28 -2.77
N ALA A 797 0.41 -14.29 -4.10
CA ALA A 797 0.23 -13.07 -4.87
C ALA A 797 -1.11 -12.41 -4.48
N GLY A 798 -1.15 -11.08 -4.41
CA GLY A 798 -2.34 -10.35 -3.99
C GLY A 798 -2.48 -10.16 -2.48
N VAL A 799 -1.67 -10.84 -1.66
CA VAL A 799 -1.74 -10.77 -0.20
C VAL A 799 -0.64 -9.86 0.36
N ALA A 800 -0.99 -9.03 1.34
CA ALA A 800 -0.06 -8.17 2.05
C ALA A 800 0.83 -9.00 2.98
N GLY A 801 2.12 -8.67 3.03
CA GLY A 801 3.06 -9.22 3.99
C GLY A 801 4.20 -8.24 4.24
N GLU A 802 5.12 -8.62 5.12
CA GLU A 802 6.32 -7.83 5.40
C GLU A 802 7.42 -8.19 4.39
N LEU A 803 8.14 -7.17 3.91
CA LEU A 803 9.24 -7.32 2.96
C LEU A 803 10.53 -7.71 3.67
N TYR A 804 11.17 -8.76 3.16
CA TYR A 804 12.49 -9.23 3.55
C TYR A 804 13.42 -9.24 2.35
N LEU A 805 14.63 -8.72 2.53
CA LEU A 805 15.65 -8.66 1.48
C LEU A 805 16.81 -9.60 1.82
N ALA A 806 17.28 -10.38 0.87
CA ALA A 806 18.43 -11.27 1.05
C ALA A 806 19.39 -11.12 -0.13
N GLY A 807 20.69 -11.42 0.07
CA GLY A 807 21.68 -11.41 -1.00
C GLY A 807 22.94 -10.62 -0.69
N GLU A 808 23.69 -10.31 -1.75
CA GLU A 808 25.03 -9.71 -1.66
C GLU A 808 25.02 -8.23 -1.26
N GLY A 809 23.88 -7.55 -1.41
CA GLY A 809 23.69 -6.16 -0.98
C GLY A 809 23.61 -5.98 0.54
N LEU A 810 23.43 -7.06 1.31
CA LEU A 810 23.23 -6.96 2.75
C LEU A 810 24.42 -6.31 3.47
N ALA A 811 24.12 -5.30 4.29
CA ALA A 811 25.05 -4.75 5.25
C ALA A 811 25.53 -5.83 6.23
N ARG A 812 26.67 -5.55 6.88
CA ARG A 812 27.17 -6.44 7.92
C ARG A 812 26.19 -6.48 9.11
N GLY A 813 25.63 -5.33 9.44
CA GLY A 813 24.72 -5.12 10.56
C GLY A 813 24.81 -3.69 11.08
N TYR A 814 24.37 -3.49 12.32
CA TYR A 814 24.49 -2.22 13.02
C TYR A 814 25.73 -2.19 13.90
N LEU A 815 26.52 -1.11 13.77
CA LEU A 815 27.75 -0.90 14.51
C LEU A 815 27.49 -0.96 16.02
N ASN A 816 28.25 -1.79 16.75
CA ASN A 816 28.15 -1.92 18.20
C ASN A 816 26.73 -2.22 18.73
N ARG A 817 25.87 -2.85 17.92
CA ARG A 817 24.48 -3.21 18.28
C ARG A 817 24.14 -4.65 17.84
N PRO A 818 24.75 -5.67 18.48
CA PRO A 818 24.54 -7.07 18.08
C PRO A 818 23.10 -7.56 18.28
N ALA A 819 22.42 -7.11 19.35
CA ALA A 819 21.03 -7.49 19.61
C ALA A 819 20.09 -6.99 18.49
N LEU A 820 20.15 -5.69 18.16
CA LEU A 820 19.37 -5.11 17.07
C LEU A 820 19.76 -5.71 15.71
N THR A 821 21.03 -6.04 15.52
CA THR A 821 21.49 -6.72 14.30
C THR A 821 20.86 -8.11 14.19
N ALA A 822 20.83 -8.91 15.27
CA ALA A 822 20.22 -10.23 15.24
C ALA A 822 18.69 -10.18 15.05
N GLU A 823 18.04 -9.14 15.57
CA GLU A 823 16.61 -8.91 15.39
C GLU A 823 16.24 -8.58 13.93
N ARG A 824 17.03 -7.73 13.27
CA ARG A 824 16.73 -7.23 11.92
C ARG A 824 17.39 -8.02 10.79
N PHE A 825 18.56 -8.61 11.01
CA PHE A 825 19.27 -9.48 10.06
C PHE A 825 19.10 -10.94 10.50
N THR A 826 17.96 -11.51 10.14
CA THR A 826 17.54 -12.85 10.54
C THR A 826 18.12 -13.93 9.63
N ALA A 827 18.02 -15.20 10.04
CA ALA A 827 18.39 -16.33 9.18
C ALA A 827 17.43 -16.40 7.97
N ASP A 828 17.97 -16.63 6.78
CA ASP A 828 17.18 -16.82 5.56
C ASP A 828 16.85 -18.32 5.39
N PRO A 829 15.59 -18.75 5.60
CA PRO A 829 15.21 -20.16 5.49
C PRO A 829 15.07 -20.63 4.04
N PHE A 830 15.17 -19.73 3.06
CA PHE A 830 14.97 -20.00 1.63
C PHE A 830 16.29 -20.02 0.86
N GLY A 831 17.34 -19.43 1.41
CA GLY A 831 18.68 -19.41 0.86
C GLY A 831 19.58 -20.59 1.27
N PRO A 832 20.86 -20.57 0.84
CA PRO A 832 21.82 -21.59 1.23
C PRO A 832 22.12 -21.54 2.74
N PRO A 833 22.53 -22.66 3.36
CA PRO A 833 22.83 -22.69 4.80
C PRO A 833 23.80 -21.59 5.22
N GLY A 834 23.39 -20.79 6.22
CA GLY A 834 24.15 -19.66 6.74
C GLY A 834 23.85 -18.31 6.08
N SER A 835 22.97 -18.25 5.07
CA SER A 835 22.50 -16.99 4.54
C SER A 835 21.61 -16.22 5.54
N ARG A 836 21.53 -14.91 5.32
CA ARG A 836 20.75 -13.98 6.13
C ARG A 836 19.75 -13.25 5.25
N MET A 837 18.70 -12.72 5.87
CA MET A 837 17.76 -11.77 5.28
C MET A 837 17.55 -10.59 6.22
N TYR A 838 17.40 -9.41 5.66
CA TYR A 838 17.08 -8.18 6.37
C TYR A 838 15.57 -7.94 6.37
N ARG A 839 15.01 -7.78 7.57
CA ARG A 839 13.61 -7.44 7.86
C ARG A 839 13.41 -5.93 7.71
N THR A 840 12.82 -5.49 6.59
CA THR A 840 12.80 -4.05 6.27
C THR A 840 11.80 -3.26 7.12
N GLY A 841 10.77 -3.92 7.65
CA GLY A 841 9.62 -3.29 8.30
C GLY A 841 8.62 -2.67 7.33
N ASP A 842 8.82 -2.82 6.01
CA ASP A 842 7.88 -2.35 5.01
C ASP A 842 6.81 -3.40 4.71
N LEU A 843 5.58 -2.95 4.56
CA LEU A 843 4.48 -3.77 4.09
C LEU A 843 4.41 -3.68 2.58
N ALA A 844 4.42 -4.84 1.93
CA ALA A 844 4.33 -4.97 0.50
C ALA A 844 3.36 -6.08 0.13
N ARG A 845 2.85 -6.00 -1.10
CA ARG A 845 2.11 -7.05 -1.75
C ARG A 845 2.79 -7.38 -3.06
N ARG A 846 2.94 -8.67 -3.33
CA ARG A 846 3.44 -9.11 -4.64
C ARG A 846 2.28 -9.33 -5.59
N ARG A 847 2.32 -8.71 -6.76
CA ARG A 847 1.34 -8.90 -7.82
C ARG A 847 1.58 -10.21 -8.57
N ALA A 848 0.58 -10.68 -9.31
CA ALA A 848 0.66 -11.92 -10.07
C ALA A 848 1.75 -11.89 -11.16
N ASP A 849 2.09 -10.71 -11.67
CA ASP A 849 3.19 -10.50 -12.63
C ASP A 849 4.59 -10.51 -11.98
N GLY A 850 4.66 -10.66 -10.65
CA GLY A 850 5.89 -10.63 -9.89
C GLY A 850 6.37 -9.23 -9.51
N THR A 851 5.62 -8.17 -9.80
CA THR A 851 5.98 -6.82 -9.33
C THR A 851 5.61 -6.62 -7.87
N LEU A 852 6.37 -5.79 -7.15
CA LEU A 852 6.04 -5.37 -5.79
C LEU A 852 5.18 -4.11 -5.80
N GLU A 853 4.21 -4.09 -4.90
CA GLU A 853 3.43 -2.93 -4.51
C GLU A 853 3.73 -2.60 -3.05
N PHE A 854 4.18 -1.38 -2.78
CA PHE A 854 4.39 -0.90 -1.42
C PHE A 854 3.07 -0.41 -0.81
N LEU A 855 2.74 -0.95 0.36
CA LEU A 855 1.50 -0.64 1.09
C LEU A 855 1.75 0.30 2.28
N GLY A 856 3.00 0.48 2.68
CA GLY A 856 3.39 1.33 3.79
C GLY A 856 4.40 0.64 4.69
N ARG A 857 4.33 0.90 6.00
CA ARG A 857 5.21 0.32 7.01
C ARG A 857 4.43 -0.40 8.09
N ALA A 858 5.05 -1.46 8.63
CA ALA A 858 4.53 -2.23 9.75
C ALA A 858 4.89 -1.57 11.11
N ASP A 859 5.86 -0.67 11.12
CA ASP A 859 6.30 0.11 12.28
C ASP A 859 6.02 1.61 12.11
N ASP A 860 6.27 2.41 13.15
CA ASP A 860 6.00 3.86 13.19
C ASP A 860 7.06 4.70 12.46
N GLN A 861 7.92 4.05 11.69
CA GLN A 861 8.93 4.72 10.89
C GLN A 861 8.27 5.41 9.69
N VAL A 862 8.77 6.59 9.34
CA VAL A 862 8.27 7.37 8.19
C VAL A 862 9.42 7.83 7.29
N LYS A 863 9.09 8.09 6.03
CA LYS A 863 9.98 8.78 5.09
C LYS A 863 9.43 10.18 4.84
N LEU A 864 10.23 11.20 5.10
CA LEU A 864 9.85 12.60 4.89
C LEU A 864 10.92 13.29 4.04
N ARG A 865 10.59 13.60 2.79
CA ARG A 865 11.49 14.29 1.84
C ARG A 865 12.76 13.47 1.52
N GLY A 866 12.61 12.14 1.43
CA GLY A 866 13.66 11.15 1.22
C GLY A 866 14.42 10.77 2.47
N LEU A 867 14.19 11.47 3.59
CA LEU A 867 14.89 11.25 4.84
C LEU A 867 14.12 10.25 5.70
N ARG A 868 14.85 9.25 6.19
CA ARG A 868 14.37 8.21 7.10
C ARG A 868 14.22 8.79 8.51
N ILE A 869 13.00 8.85 9.05
CA ILE A 869 12.69 9.41 10.36
C ILE A 869 11.98 8.36 11.22
N GLU A 870 12.49 8.14 12.43
CA GLU A 870 11.85 7.32 13.45
C GLU A 870 11.08 8.26 14.38
N LEU A 871 9.74 8.21 14.36
CA LEU A 871 8.90 9.11 15.16
C LEU A 871 9.18 8.94 16.65
N GLY A 872 9.45 7.71 17.09
CA GLY A 872 9.84 7.38 18.46
C GLY A 872 11.11 8.10 18.96
N GLU A 873 12.06 8.46 18.08
CA GLU A 873 13.24 9.25 18.44
C GLU A 873 12.85 10.67 18.88
N ILE A 874 11.91 11.25 18.14
CA ILE A 874 11.39 12.59 18.43
C ILE A 874 10.50 12.54 19.67
N GLU A 875 9.60 11.56 19.75
CA GLU A 875 8.70 11.34 20.89
C GLU A 875 9.46 11.19 22.21
N SER A 876 10.51 10.36 22.21
CA SER A 876 11.33 10.13 23.40
C SER A 876 12.05 11.40 23.85
N LEU A 877 12.56 12.20 22.91
CA LEU A 877 13.23 13.46 23.25
C LEU A 877 12.25 14.52 23.77
N VAL A 878 11.07 14.63 23.16
CA VAL A 878 10.02 15.56 23.60
C VAL A 878 9.50 15.15 24.98
N ALA A 879 9.29 13.86 25.21
CA ALA A 879 8.87 13.32 26.51
C ALA A 879 9.93 13.48 27.61
N ALA A 880 11.21 13.68 27.25
CA ALA A 880 12.27 13.98 28.22
C ALA A 880 12.24 15.43 28.75
N HIS A 881 11.42 16.32 28.16
CA HIS A 881 11.28 17.70 28.64
C HIS A 881 10.46 17.76 29.94
N PRO A 882 10.88 18.48 30.99
CA PRO A 882 10.21 18.46 32.31
C PRO A 882 8.73 18.87 32.30
N ALA A 883 8.32 19.69 31.34
CA ALA A 883 6.93 20.14 31.20
C ALA A 883 6.00 19.13 30.52
N VAL A 884 6.52 18.00 29.99
CA VAL A 884 5.78 17.03 29.19
C VAL A 884 5.66 15.70 29.94
N ALA A 885 4.44 15.17 30.05
CA ALA A 885 4.19 13.84 30.63
C ALA A 885 4.32 12.72 29.59
N THR A 886 3.80 12.96 28.38
CA THR A 886 3.90 12.04 27.25
C THR A 886 3.76 12.83 25.95
N ALA A 887 4.32 12.31 24.87
CA ALA A 887 4.27 12.91 23.55
C ALA A 887 3.98 11.83 22.49
N ALA A 888 3.31 12.24 21.42
CA ALA A 888 3.19 11.49 20.18
C ALA A 888 3.61 12.40 19.03
N VAL A 889 4.31 11.88 18.04
CA VAL A 889 4.72 12.65 16.85
C VAL A 889 4.17 11.93 15.64
N ILE A 890 3.56 12.66 14.71
CA ILE A 890 3.08 12.10 13.45
C ILE A 890 3.49 12.98 12.27
N VAL A 891 3.54 12.37 11.09
CA VAL A 891 3.54 13.12 9.83
C VAL A 891 2.10 13.44 9.46
N ARG A 892 1.80 14.73 9.26
CA ARG A 892 0.51 15.22 8.78
C ARG A 892 0.66 15.91 7.44
N GLU A 893 -0.37 15.77 6.63
CA GLU A 893 -0.53 16.48 5.37
C GLU A 893 -1.88 17.21 5.39
N ASP A 894 -1.91 18.39 6.01
CA ASP A 894 -3.13 19.21 6.07
C ASP A 894 -3.33 20.02 4.75
N THR A 895 -2.27 20.16 3.94
CA THR A 895 -2.30 20.73 2.58
C THR A 895 -1.75 19.70 1.58
N PRO A 896 -2.45 19.39 0.48
CA PRO A 896 -2.02 18.37 -0.49
C PRO A 896 -0.59 18.57 -0.98
N GLY A 897 0.22 17.52 -0.85
CA GLY A 897 1.63 17.44 -1.20
C GLY A 897 2.60 18.02 -0.18
N VAL A 898 2.17 18.50 1.00
CA VAL A 898 3.04 19.19 1.97
C VAL A 898 3.05 18.46 3.33
N PRO A 899 3.73 17.30 3.45
CA PRO A 899 3.84 16.60 4.72
C PRO A 899 4.76 17.34 5.72
N ARG A 900 4.35 17.34 7.00
CA ARG A 900 5.03 18.01 8.13
C ARG A 900 5.02 17.13 9.39
N LEU A 901 6.07 17.20 10.20
CA LEU A 901 6.08 16.60 11.54
C LEU A 901 5.28 17.48 12.51
N VAL A 902 4.38 16.88 13.30
CA VAL A 902 3.62 17.56 14.35
C VAL A 902 3.74 16.76 15.63
N GLY A 903 4.19 17.42 16.71
CA GLY A 903 4.25 16.84 18.05
C GLY A 903 2.98 17.15 18.84
N TYR A 904 2.38 16.14 19.44
CA TYR A 904 1.25 16.26 20.35
C TYR A 904 1.74 15.95 21.75
N VAL A 905 1.55 16.90 22.67
CA VAL A 905 2.11 16.81 24.03
C VAL A 905 1.00 16.85 25.07
N VAL A 906 1.14 16.00 26.08
CA VAL A 906 0.32 16.06 27.29
C VAL A 906 1.15 16.72 28.40
N PRO A 907 0.64 17.79 29.04
CA PRO A 907 1.36 18.47 30.11
C PRO A 907 1.70 17.57 31.29
N ALA A 908 2.90 17.75 31.86
CA ALA A 908 3.20 17.26 33.20
C ALA A 908 2.34 17.99 34.24
N PRO A 909 1.95 17.35 35.37
CA PRO A 909 1.14 17.99 36.39
C PRO A 909 1.71 19.34 36.84
N GLY A 910 0.88 20.39 36.79
CA GLY A 910 1.27 21.75 37.19
C GLY A 910 2.14 22.52 36.19
N HIS A 911 2.39 21.98 35.00
CA HIS A 911 3.15 22.63 33.94
C HIS A 911 2.26 23.00 32.75
N THR A 912 2.71 23.94 31.94
CA THR A 912 2.11 24.28 30.65
C THR A 912 3.24 24.27 29.63
N PRO A 913 3.31 23.26 28.74
CA PRO A 913 4.37 23.19 27.74
C PRO A 913 4.28 24.39 26.81
N ASP A 914 5.38 25.13 26.67
CA ASP A 914 5.51 26.19 25.67
C ASP A 914 6.02 25.56 24.35
N PRO A 915 5.27 25.67 23.23
CA PRO A 915 5.71 25.18 21.92
C PRO A 915 7.10 25.67 21.49
N ASP A 916 7.48 26.90 21.84
CA ASP A 916 8.78 27.46 21.46
C ASP A 916 9.93 26.89 22.30
N GLU A 917 9.69 26.62 23.59
CA GLU A 917 10.65 25.91 24.45
C GLU A 917 10.85 24.46 23.99
N LEU A 918 9.76 23.77 23.63
CA LEU A 918 9.83 22.39 23.10
C LEU A 918 10.55 22.31 21.74
N ARG A 919 10.33 23.29 20.86
CA ARG A 919 11.07 23.41 19.60
C ARG A 919 12.55 23.65 19.85
N SER A 920 12.89 24.53 20.79
CA SER A 920 14.28 24.82 21.14
C SER A 920 14.98 23.60 21.76
N HIS A 921 14.29 22.87 22.65
CA HIS A 921 14.76 21.64 23.25
C HIS A 921 15.03 20.54 22.21
N THR A 922 14.11 20.35 21.27
CA THR A 922 14.27 19.35 20.20
C THR A 922 15.37 19.74 19.21
N ALA A 923 15.44 21.00 18.80
CA ALA A 923 16.47 21.51 17.87
C ALA A 923 17.90 21.48 18.45
N ALA A 924 18.06 21.46 19.78
CA ALA A 924 19.35 21.33 20.42
C ALA A 924 20.00 19.94 20.22
N THR A 925 19.18 18.91 19.94
CA THR A 925 19.64 17.51 19.87
C THR A 925 19.41 16.89 18.50
N LEU A 926 18.29 17.21 17.84
CA LEU A 926 17.89 16.61 16.58
C LEU A 926 18.38 17.41 15.38
N PRO A 927 18.67 16.76 14.24
CA PRO A 927 18.82 17.45 12.97
C PRO A 927 17.57 18.27 12.64
N ALA A 928 17.76 19.40 11.93
CA ALA A 928 16.68 20.33 11.61
C ALA A 928 15.47 19.68 10.92
N TYR A 929 15.67 18.64 10.10
CA TYR A 929 14.58 17.94 9.42
C TYR A 929 13.74 17.01 10.32
N MET A 930 14.21 16.70 11.53
CA MET A 930 13.49 15.89 12.54
C MET A 930 12.77 16.75 13.59
N VAL A 931 12.96 18.07 13.58
CA VAL A 931 12.30 18.97 14.53
C VAL A 931 10.83 19.16 14.09
N PRO A 932 9.83 18.89 14.96
CA PRO A 932 8.43 19.11 14.64
C PRO A 932 8.13 20.55 14.23
N ALA A 933 7.29 20.72 13.22
CA ALA A 933 6.84 22.03 12.73
C ALA A 933 5.88 22.70 13.71
N ALA A 934 5.12 21.93 14.49
CA ALA A 934 4.22 22.44 15.52
C ALA A 934 4.17 21.50 16.74
N PHE A 935 3.86 22.08 17.91
CA PHE A 935 3.54 21.36 19.13
C PHE A 935 2.12 21.68 19.57
N VAL A 936 1.24 20.68 19.60
CA VAL A 936 -0.16 20.81 19.99
C VAL A 936 -0.34 20.23 21.38
N THR A 937 -0.80 21.05 22.33
CA THR A 937 -1.05 20.61 23.70
C THR A 937 -2.44 19.98 23.81
N LEU A 938 -2.50 18.75 24.34
CA LEU A 938 -3.74 18.00 24.57
C LEU A 938 -3.89 17.66 26.07
N GLU A 939 -5.13 17.52 26.53
CA GLU A 939 -5.42 17.02 27.89
C GLU A 939 -5.01 15.54 28.02
N ALA A 940 -5.22 14.76 26.98
CA ALA A 940 -4.78 13.38 26.84
C ALA A 940 -4.60 13.03 25.36
N LEU A 941 -3.71 12.08 25.06
CA LEU A 941 -3.61 11.53 23.70
C LEU A 941 -4.87 10.72 23.39
N PRO A 942 -5.57 10.98 22.26
CA PRO A 942 -6.75 10.23 21.88
C PRO A 942 -6.38 8.77 21.64
N ARG A 943 -7.22 7.85 22.11
CA ARG A 943 -6.98 6.42 21.97
C ARG A 943 -8.15 5.77 21.27
N THR A 944 -7.84 4.79 20.43
CA THR A 944 -8.83 3.86 19.88
C THR A 944 -9.43 3.03 21.02
N ILE A 945 -10.54 2.34 20.75
CA ILE A 945 -11.17 1.42 21.70
C ILE A 945 -10.19 0.32 22.15
N SER A 946 -9.27 -0.08 21.26
CA SER A 946 -8.17 -1.02 21.55
C SER A 946 -7.00 -0.44 22.37
N GLY A 947 -7.08 0.83 22.78
CA GLY A 947 -6.10 1.50 23.64
C GLY A 947 -4.83 1.99 22.94
N LYS A 948 -4.74 1.86 21.60
CA LYS A 948 -3.68 2.43 20.75
C LYS A 948 -3.94 3.92 20.50
N LEU A 949 -2.93 4.69 20.08
CA LEU A 949 -3.10 6.09 19.68
C LEU A 949 -4.05 6.19 18.47
N ASP A 950 -5.12 6.96 18.60
CA ASP A 950 -6.01 7.28 17.47
C ASP A 950 -5.44 8.48 16.71
N ARG A 951 -4.71 8.19 15.64
CA ARG A 951 -4.06 9.23 14.81
C ARG A 951 -5.07 10.08 14.04
N ALA A 952 -6.24 9.54 13.70
CA ALA A 952 -7.27 10.26 12.95
C ALA A 952 -7.99 11.29 13.85
N ALA A 953 -8.09 11.01 15.15
CA ALA A 953 -8.67 11.91 16.14
C ALA A 953 -7.72 13.04 16.59
N LEU A 954 -6.46 13.05 16.16
CA LEU A 954 -5.53 14.14 16.48
C LEU A 954 -5.96 15.44 15.76
N PRO A 955 -6.08 16.57 16.47
CA PRO A 955 -6.51 17.82 15.86
C PRO A 955 -5.43 18.42 14.96
N ALA A 956 -5.83 19.14 13.91
CA ALA A 956 -4.88 19.87 13.07
C ALA A 956 -4.19 21.00 13.88
N PRO A 957 -2.88 21.20 13.71
CA PRO A 957 -2.20 22.34 14.32
C PRO A 957 -2.70 23.66 13.72
N ASP A 958 -2.95 24.65 14.57
CA ASP A 958 -3.31 25.99 14.13
C ASP A 958 -2.04 26.80 13.81
N PHE A 959 -1.66 26.82 12.53
CA PHE A 959 -0.55 27.66 12.04
C PHE A 959 -0.93 29.14 11.89
N SER A 960 -2.20 29.51 12.11
CA SER A 960 -2.71 30.88 11.98
C SER A 960 -2.75 31.65 13.31
N ALA A 961 -2.60 30.95 14.45
CA ALA A 961 -2.70 31.50 15.80
C ALA A 961 -1.39 32.11 16.36
N GLY A 962 -0.58 32.75 15.51
CA GLY A 962 0.48 33.66 15.97
C GLY A 962 -0.12 35.01 16.40
N PRO A 963 0.42 35.70 17.42
CA PRO A 963 0.01 37.08 17.70
C PRO A 963 0.26 37.90 16.43
N ALA A 964 -0.79 38.50 15.86
CA ALA A 964 -0.71 39.24 14.60
C ALA A 964 0.53 40.14 14.59
N GLY A 965 1.57 39.71 13.86
CA GLY A 965 2.84 40.41 13.79
C GLY A 965 2.64 41.86 13.35
N ARG A 966 3.60 42.72 13.67
CA ARG A 966 3.51 44.13 13.27
C ARG A 966 3.34 44.23 11.75
N ARG A 967 2.60 45.26 11.29
CA ARG A 967 2.38 45.50 9.86
C ARG A 967 3.70 45.85 9.15
N PRO A 968 3.84 45.53 7.84
CA PRO A 968 4.98 45.96 7.05
C PRO A 968 5.15 47.48 7.08
N ARG A 969 6.41 47.91 7.24
CA ARG A 969 6.82 49.31 7.40
C ARG A 969 7.52 49.84 6.14
N THR A 970 7.98 48.93 5.27
CA THR A 970 8.67 49.25 4.02
C THR A 970 8.06 48.46 2.85
N PRO A 971 8.22 48.92 1.59
CA PRO A 971 7.77 48.16 0.42
C PRO A 971 8.42 46.77 0.30
N ALA A 972 9.67 46.62 0.78
CA ALA A 972 10.36 45.33 0.81
C ALA A 972 9.72 44.38 1.83
N GLU A 973 9.37 44.87 3.02
CA GLU A 973 8.62 44.08 4.01
C GLU A 973 7.22 43.72 3.51
N GLU A 974 6.54 44.60 2.77
CA GLU A 974 5.20 44.33 2.21
C GLU A 974 5.24 43.20 1.17
N ILE A 975 6.18 43.28 0.22
CA ILE A 975 6.40 42.22 -0.77
C ILE A 975 6.79 40.91 -0.09
N LEU A 976 7.69 40.94 0.90
CA LEU A 976 8.11 39.73 1.62
C LEU A 976 6.96 39.10 2.44
N CYS A 977 6.07 39.90 3.03
CA CYS A 977 4.88 39.38 3.71
C CYS A 977 3.95 38.66 2.71
N GLU A 978 3.73 39.24 1.52
CA GLU A 978 2.94 38.59 0.45
C GLU A 978 3.59 37.28 -0.02
N GLN A 979 4.92 37.28 -0.22
CA GLN A 979 5.65 36.08 -0.65
C GLN A 979 5.67 34.99 0.42
N PHE A 980 5.78 35.34 1.71
CA PHE A 980 5.65 34.38 2.81
C PHE A 980 4.24 33.79 2.84
N ALA A 981 3.21 34.63 2.76
CA ALA A 981 1.81 34.19 2.80
C ALA A 981 1.50 33.18 1.67
N GLU A 982 1.95 33.50 0.45
CA GLU A 982 1.74 32.62 -0.70
C GLU A 982 2.55 31.32 -0.62
N ALA A 983 3.83 31.38 -0.21
CA ALA A 983 4.66 30.19 -0.07
C ALA A 983 4.13 29.24 1.02
N LEU A 984 3.56 29.80 2.10
CA LEU A 984 3.04 29.03 3.24
C LEU A 984 1.58 28.59 3.06
N GLY A 985 0.85 29.20 2.12
CA GLY A 985 -0.58 28.96 1.91
C GLY A 985 -1.47 29.54 3.01
N VAL A 986 -1.06 30.65 3.64
CA VAL A 986 -1.79 31.32 4.73
C VAL A 986 -2.37 32.66 4.27
N GLU A 987 -3.45 33.13 4.91
CA GLU A 987 -4.15 34.35 4.48
C GLU A 987 -3.29 35.62 4.64
N ARG A 988 -2.54 35.73 5.75
CA ARG A 988 -1.69 36.89 6.09
C ARG A 988 -0.46 36.48 6.90
N VAL A 989 0.63 37.21 6.72
CA VAL A 989 1.89 37.09 7.49
C VAL A 989 2.31 38.50 7.95
N GLY A 990 2.64 38.63 9.24
CA GLY A 990 3.20 39.84 9.85
C GLY A 990 4.74 39.86 9.81
N ILE A 991 5.36 41.02 10.07
CA ILE A 991 6.81 41.15 9.85
C ILE A 991 7.68 40.35 10.83
N ASP A 992 7.13 40.01 12.00
CA ASP A 992 7.83 39.29 13.06
C ASP A 992 7.48 37.79 13.06
N ASP A 993 6.63 37.35 12.13
CA ASP A 993 6.23 35.95 12.05
C ASP A 993 7.37 35.13 11.45
N ASP A 994 7.74 34.07 12.14
CA ASP A 994 8.82 33.18 11.73
C ASP A 994 8.34 32.20 10.66
N PHE A 995 9.07 32.16 9.54
CA PHE A 995 8.75 31.34 8.37
C PHE A 995 8.57 29.87 8.73
N PHE A 996 9.43 29.33 9.59
CA PHE A 996 9.42 27.91 9.98
C PHE A 996 8.38 27.63 11.07
N ALA A 997 8.13 28.60 11.96
CA ALA A 997 7.04 28.51 12.95
C ALA A 997 5.66 28.47 12.29
N LEU A 998 5.47 29.18 11.17
CA LEU A 998 4.27 29.14 10.34
C LEU A 998 4.19 27.88 9.44
N GLY A 999 5.08 26.91 9.66
CA GLY A 999 5.09 25.63 8.93
C GLY A 999 5.88 25.65 7.62
N GLY A 1000 6.70 26.68 7.40
CA GLY A 1000 7.70 26.72 6.34
C GLY A 1000 8.77 25.67 6.52
N HIS A 1001 9.39 25.27 5.41
CA HIS A 1001 10.50 24.32 5.39
C HIS A 1001 11.44 24.63 4.23
N SER A 1002 12.56 23.90 4.13
CA SER A 1002 13.59 24.15 3.12
C SER A 1002 13.04 24.31 1.70
N LEU A 1003 12.18 23.41 1.20
CA LEU A 1003 11.56 23.56 -0.14
C LEU A 1003 10.68 24.82 -0.28
N LEU A 1004 9.82 25.13 0.71
CA LEU A 1004 9.03 26.37 0.65
C LEU A 1004 9.92 27.61 0.73
N ALA A 1005 11.02 27.53 1.49
CA ALA A 1005 12.02 28.59 1.55
C ALA A 1005 12.76 28.73 0.21
N MET A 1006 13.01 27.64 -0.54
CA MET A 1006 13.55 27.71 -1.91
C MET A 1006 12.59 28.46 -2.85
N ARG A 1007 11.28 28.15 -2.81
CA ARG A 1007 10.25 28.86 -3.57
C ARG A 1007 10.21 30.34 -3.23
N LEU A 1008 10.20 30.65 -1.93
CA LEU A 1008 10.25 32.00 -1.40
C LEU A 1008 11.49 32.74 -1.93
N VAL A 1009 12.67 32.12 -1.88
CA VAL A 1009 13.93 32.71 -2.37
C VAL A 1009 13.84 33.00 -3.86
N ALA A 1010 13.44 32.03 -4.68
CA ALA A 1010 13.33 32.20 -6.11
C ALA A 1010 12.37 33.33 -6.49
N LYS A 1011 11.21 33.40 -5.81
CA LYS A 1011 10.20 34.41 -6.09
C LYS A 1011 10.58 35.78 -5.57
N ALA A 1012 11.12 35.88 -4.35
CA ALA A 1012 11.66 37.13 -3.81
C ALA A 1012 12.78 37.70 -4.68
N ARG A 1013 13.67 36.86 -5.24
CA ARG A 1013 14.69 37.30 -6.22
C ARG A 1013 14.06 37.88 -7.49
N ALA A 1014 13.06 37.20 -8.03
CA ALA A 1014 12.36 37.65 -9.25
C ALA A 1014 11.63 38.99 -9.03
N THR A 1015 11.02 39.20 -7.87
CA THR A 1015 10.20 40.38 -7.58
C THR A 1015 11.01 41.56 -7.03
N LEU A 1016 12.00 41.33 -6.16
CA LEU A 1016 12.79 42.37 -5.49
C LEU A 1016 14.10 42.70 -6.20
N GLY A 1017 14.56 41.87 -7.14
CA GLY A 1017 15.85 42.05 -7.81
C GLY A 1017 17.06 41.96 -6.87
N ALA A 1018 16.89 41.37 -5.68
CA ALA A 1018 17.90 41.26 -4.64
C ALA A 1018 18.52 39.85 -4.60
N HIS A 1019 19.78 39.73 -4.18
CA HIS A 1019 20.44 38.44 -3.97
C HIS A 1019 20.03 37.86 -2.62
N LEU A 1020 18.93 37.09 -2.56
CA LEU A 1020 18.52 36.39 -1.35
C LEU A 1020 19.02 34.94 -1.37
N SER A 1021 19.74 34.45 -0.36
CA SER A 1021 20.16 33.04 -0.28
C SER A 1021 19.24 32.21 0.63
N LEU A 1022 19.18 30.89 0.45
CA LEU A 1022 18.44 30.01 1.37
C LEU A 1022 18.97 30.12 2.80
N ARG A 1023 20.30 30.20 2.96
CA ARG A 1023 20.95 30.45 4.24
C ARG A 1023 20.45 31.72 4.92
N THR A 1024 20.27 32.81 4.17
CA THR A 1024 19.74 34.07 4.70
C THR A 1024 18.34 33.87 5.29
N VAL A 1025 17.50 33.01 4.71
CA VAL A 1025 16.17 32.68 5.26
C VAL A 1025 16.28 31.86 6.55
N PHE A 1026 17.23 30.94 6.66
CA PHE A 1026 17.47 30.20 7.91
C PHE A 1026 18.07 31.06 9.02
N ASP A 1027 19.03 31.94 8.68
CA ASP A 1027 19.70 32.82 9.63
C ASP A 1027 18.76 33.95 10.10
N ALA A 1028 17.85 34.41 9.24
CA ALA A 1028 16.92 35.52 9.47
C ALA A 1028 15.47 35.17 9.07
N PRO A 1029 14.81 34.22 9.78
CA PRO A 1029 13.54 33.59 9.37
C PRO A 1029 12.28 34.46 9.45
N THR A 1030 12.38 35.74 9.79
CA THR A 1030 11.24 36.67 9.85
C THR A 1030 11.37 37.73 8.78
N VAL A 1031 10.26 38.25 8.26
CA VAL A 1031 10.27 39.28 7.22
C VAL A 1031 11.07 40.52 7.65
N ALA A 1032 10.98 40.96 8.91
CA ALA A 1032 11.73 42.09 9.43
C ALA A 1032 13.25 41.85 9.44
N ARG A 1033 13.68 40.66 9.85
CA ARG A 1033 15.11 40.31 9.86
C ARG A 1033 15.63 40.09 8.43
N LEU A 1034 14.83 39.47 7.56
CA LEU A 1034 15.17 39.25 6.16
C LEU A 1034 15.28 40.56 5.39
N ALA A 1035 14.35 41.49 5.57
CA ALA A 1035 14.39 42.82 4.98
C ALA A 1035 15.62 43.63 5.45
N THR A 1036 16.02 43.45 6.72
CA THR A 1036 17.24 44.06 7.26
C THR A 1036 18.49 43.47 6.62
N ALA A 1037 18.59 42.14 6.52
CA ALA A 1037 19.71 41.46 5.87
C ALA A 1037 19.86 41.86 4.39
N LEU A 1038 18.74 42.00 3.66
CA LEU A 1038 18.72 42.48 2.27
C LEU A 1038 19.17 43.94 2.12
N ALA A 1039 18.86 44.80 3.10
CA ALA A 1039 19.30 46.18 3.12
C ALA A 1039 20.81 46.31 3.39
N GLU A 1040 21.38 45.41 4.21
CA GLU A 1040 22.81 45.36 4.52
C GLU A 1040 23.65 44.82 3.35
N GLU A 1041 23.17 43.81 2.61
CA GLU A 1041 23.85 43.28 1.41
C GLU A 1041 23.79 44.24 0.21
N SER A 1042 22.81 45.14 0.15
CA SER A 1042 22.67 46.16 -0.90
C SER A 1042 23.62 47.37 -0.75
N GLY A 1043 24.45 47.40 0.31
CA GLY A 1043 25.31 48.52 0.70
C GLY A 1043 26.68 48.65 0.01
N GLY A 1044 27.05 47.77 -0.93
CA GLY A 1044 28.31 47.86 -1.68
C GLY A 1044 28.17 48.68 -2.98
N PRO A 1045 29.10 49.61 -3.32
CA PRO A 1045 28.91 50.51 -4.45
C PRO A 1045 29.09 49.79 -5.80
N ARG A 1046 28.00 49.58 -6.54
CA ARG A 1046 28.05 49.24 -7.97
C ARG A 1046 28.20 50.51 -8.84
N PRO A 1047 28.97 50.48 -9.95
CA PRO A 1047 29.15 51.63 -10.82
C PRO A 1047 27.84 52.03 -11.50
N ALA A 1048 27.58 53.33 -11.59
CA ALA A 1048 26.34 53.89 -12.10
C ALA A 1048 26.02 53.42 -13.54
N LEU A 1049 24.84 52.82 -13.71
CA LEU A 1049 24.23 52.62 -15.03
C LEU A 1049 23.93 53.99 -15.65
N ILE A 1050 24.29 54.15 -16.93
CA ILE A 1050 24.10 55.38 -17.70
C ILE A 1050 22.60 55.69 -17.80
N ALA A 1051 22.21 56.93 -17.49
CA ALA A 1051 20.82 57.38 -17.54
C ALA A 1051 20.26 57.34 -18.98
N LEU A 1052 19.04 56.82 -19.10
CA LEU A 1052 18.28 56.75 -20.34
C LEU A 1052 17.91 58.17 -20.80
N THR A 1053 18.45 58.64 -21.93
CA THR A 1053 18.06 59.92 -22.55
C THR A 1053 17.33 59.67 -23.87
N ALA A 1054 16.36 60.53 -24.19
CA ALA A 1054 15.58 60.43 -25.41
C ALA A 1054 16.45 60.77 -26.64
N GLY A 1055 16.70 59.78 -27.51
CA GLY A 1055 17.30 59.97 -28.83
C GLY A 1055 16.25 60.20 -29.93
N GLU A 1056 16.70 60.70 -31.08
CA GLU A 1056 15.86 60.94 -32.25
C GLU A 1056 15.32 59.61 -32.82
N ARG A 1057 13.99 59.49 -32.99
CA ARG A 1057 13.34 58.25 -33.42
C ARG A 1057 13.42 58.10 -34.95
N PRO A 1058 13.91 56.97 -35.49
CA PRO A 1058 13.82 56.69 -36.92
C PRO A 1058 12.37 56.42 -37.35
N GLU A 1059 12.06 56.65 -38.64
CA GLU A 1059 10.70 56.49 -39.21
C GLU A 1059 10.12 55.07 -39.08
N ARG A 1060 10.96 54.05 -38.85
CA ARG A 1060 10.56 52.69 -38.47
C ARG A 1060 11.39 52.21 -37.29
N LEU A 1061 10.72 52.00 -36.15
CA LEU A 1061 11.33 51.45 -34.95
C LEU A 1061 11.47 49.92 -35.08
N PRO A 1062 12.66 49.34 -34.81
CA PRO A 1062 12.81 47.89 -34.78
C PRO A 1062 12.05 47.30 -33.60
N LEU A 1063 11.55 46.07 -33.78
CA LEU A 1063 10.97 45.28 -32.69
C LEU A 1063 12.03 44.98 -31.63
N SER A 1064 11.62 45.02 -30.36
CA SER A 1064 12.48 44.60 -29.26
C SER A 1064 12.80 43.10 -29.34
N SER A 1065 13.89 42.68 -28.71
CA SER A 1065 14.28 41.27 -28.60
C SER A 1065 13.16 40.38 -28.03
N ALA A 1066 12.28 40.92 -27.17
CA ALA A 1066 11.11 40.21 -26.66
C ALA A 1066 10.01 40.04 -27.72
N GLN A 1067 9.82 41.04 -28.59
CA GLN A 1067 8.84 41.01 -29.67
C GLN A 1067 9.27 40.15 -30.86
N GLN A 1068 10.58 40.03 -31.14
CA GLN A 1068 11.09 39.14 -32.19
C GLN A 1068 10.90 37.65 -31.87
N ARG A 1069 10.78 37.29 -30.59
CA ARG A 1069 10.63 35.90 -30.12
C ARG A 1069 9.21 35.35 -30.19
N LEU A 1070 8.20 36.20 -30.45
CA LEU A 1070 6.79 35.79 -30.55
C LEU A 1070 6.38 35.35 -31.96
N TRP A 1071 7.31 35.34 -32.93
CA TRP A 1071 7.07 34.95 -34.33
C TRP A 1071 8.14 34.02 -34.92
N GLY A 1072 8.85 33.26 -34.08
CA GLY A 1072 9.82 32.25 -34.50
C GLY A 1072 9.35 30.84 -34.20
#